data_AF-A0A1G4QP49-F1
#
_entry.id   AF-A0A1G4QP49-F1
#
_cell.length_a   1.000
_cell.length_b   1.000
_cell.length_c   1.000
_cell.angle_alpha   90.00
_cell.angle_beta   90.00
_cell.angle_gamma   90.00
#
_symmetry.space_group_name_H-M   'P 1'
#
loop_
_entity.id
_entity.type
_entity.pdbx_description
1 polymer ?
#
loop_
_entity_poly.entity_id
_entity_poly.type
_entity_poly.pdbx_seq_one_letter_code
_entity_poly.pdbx_strand_id
1 'polypeptide(L)'
;MADARADRTIAKRPPFVHLPGIMRPDILNSYFAEITGLPGIGPKLARPFNRLLGREDGARVLDLLLHLPASTIDRRARPTLSEVVPDTVVTVKIHVDRHVPTPPGSRAPYRVYGHDATGDLTLAFFKAERSWMERLLPIGETRWVSGTVTLYDGMAQMVHPDRVVDAAGLARLPPIEPLYPLVEGLGQGHVRRAIEAALAQVGDLPEWRAEAPDIGFLAALRKVHQPRDALDASPLGPAWQRLAYDELLAGQLALALLRASTVKQAGRPSLGDGAVSARILAALPFSLTGSQTEALKAIRADLGSEDRMLRLLQGDVGSGKTVVALLAAATVIEAGRQAALMAPTEILARQHMKTIAPLAEKAGLTVALLTGREKGRARAELLARLADGAVDLVIGTHALFQEGVDFHDLALAIVDEQHRFGVHQRLALAAKGEAVDVLVMTATPIPRTLVLTYFGDMDSSELREKPAGRQPIDTRAIPTDRIDEIVARLGRALEEGRRAYWICPLVEESETSDLAAAQARFGELQAHFGARVGLVHGKMKGAEKDAAMAAFAAGETQLLVATTVVEVGVDVPEASIIVIEHAERFGLAQLHQLRGRVGRGSEASTCVLLYRRPLGEIARQRLEALRSSEDGFFLAEQDLKLRGEGDVLGTRQSGFPGFRLARLDVHGDLLVQARAEALAAVQNDSDLQGPRGAALRLLLHVFERDVAVKLLSAG
;
A
#
# COMPACT_ATOMS: atom_id res chain seq x y z
N MET A 1 -7.02 41.00 25.99
CA MET A 1 -7.72 40.28 27.08
C MET A 1 -8.91 39.62 26.45
N ALA A 2 -8.80 38.32 26.17
CA ALA A 2 -9.64 37.26 26.73
C ALA A 2 -11.03 37.21 26.06
N ASP A 3 -11.58 36.11 25.56
CA ASP A 3 -11.22 34.70 25.51
C ASP A 3 -12.25 34.11 24.52
N ALA A 4 -11.83 33.35 23.49
CA ALA A 4 -12.75 32.63 22.62
C ALA A 4 -12.01 31.43 22.01
N ARG A 5 -11.71 30.45 22.87
CA ARG A 5 -11.29 29.11 22.46
C ARG A 5 -12.44 28.44 21.72
N ALA A 6 -12.40 28.49 20.39
CA ALA A 6 -13.22 27.63 19.55
C ALA A 6 -12.64 26.20 19.61
N ASP A 7 -13.44 25.33 20.21
CA ASP A 7 -13.23 23.92 20.44
C ASP A 7 -12.94 23.19 19.11
N ARG A 8 -11.69 22.79 18.89
CA ARG A 8 -11.29 21.90 17.79
C ARG A 8 -11.72 20.50 18.17
N THR A 9 -12.96 20.16 17.84
CA THR A 9 -13.44 18.78 17.81
C THR A 9 -12.62 18.02 16.77
N ILE A 10 -11.62 17.27 17.25
CA ILE A 10 -10.97 16.20 16.49
C ILE A 10 -12.09 15.26 16.04
N ALA A 11 -12.28 15.13 14.72
CA ALA A 11 -13.22 14.18 14.16
C ALA A 11 -12.88 12.79 14.71
N LYS A 12 -13.76 12.27 15.59
CA LYS A 12 -13.70 10.89 16.06
C LYS A 12 -13.71 10.00 14.82
N ARG A 13 -12.76 9.06 14.76
CA ARG A 13 -12.84 7.91 13.85
C ARG A 13 -14.23 7.29 13.98
N PRO A 14 -14.87 6.85 12.88
CA PRO A 14 -16.07 6.05 13.04
C PRO A 14 -15.68 4.80 13.85
N PRO A 15 -16.47 4.40 14.86
CA PRO A 15 -16.24 3.14 15.56
C PRO A 15 -16.21 2.02 14.53
N PHE A 16 -15.45 0.95 14.79
CA PHE A 16 -15.62 -0.29 14.05
C PHE A 16 -17.08 -0.70 14.20
N VAL A 17 -17.90 -0.44 13.18
CA VAL A 17 -19.31 -0.82 13.21
C VAL A 17 -19.32 -2.33 13.22
N HIS A 18 -19.60 -2.90 14.39
CA HIS A 18 -19.99 -4.29 14.51
C HIS A 18 -21.29 -4.43 13.72
N LEU A 19 -21.16 -4.80 12.44
CA LEU A 19 -22.31 -4.98 11.56
C LEU A 19 -23.05 -6.24 12.03
N PRO A 20 -24.32 -6.12 12.48
CA PRO A 20 -25.06 -7.24 13.05
C PRO A 20 -25.43 -8.24 11.95
N GLY A 21 -25.25 -9.54 12.20
CA GLY A 21 -25.85 -10.58 11.34
C GLY A 21 -25.13 -11.92 11.19
N ILE A 22 -23.86 -12.08 11.61
CA ILE A 22 -23.18 -13.38 11.55
C ILE A 22 -22.79 -13.82 12.96
N MET A 23 -23.44 -14.87 13.45
CA MET A 23 -23.09 -15.46 14.73
C MET A 23 -21.78 -16.25 14.57
N ARG A 24 -20.73 -15.82 15.26
CA ARG A 24 -19.43 -16.51 15.26
C ARG A 24 -19.61 -17.91 15.89
N PRO A 25 -18.97 -18.97 15.36
CA PRO A 25 -19.03 -20.30 15.95
C PRO A 25 -18.53 -20.31 17.39
N ASP A 26 -19.22 -21.06 18.27
CA ASP A 26 -18.94 -21.07 19.71
C ASP A 26 -17.51 -21.50 20.07
N ILE A 27 -16.90 -22.34 19.23
CA ILE A 27 -15.51 -22.79 19.39
C ILE A 27 -14.49 -21.63 19.38
N LEU A 28 -14.86 -20.48 18.80
CA LEU A 28 -14.01 -19.28 18.77
C LEU A 28 -14.24 -18.35 19.96
N ASN A 29 -15.21 -18.60 20.84
CA ASN A 29 -15.55 -17.67 21.93
C ASN A 29 -14.35 -17.38 22.84
N SER A 30 -13.50 -18.37 23.13
CA SER A 30 -12.29 -18.19 23.95
C SER A 30 -11.23 -17.32 23.26
N TYR A 31 -11.09 -17.43 21.93
CA TYR A 31 -10.17 -16.63 21.13
C TYR A 31 -10.64 -15.16 21.02
N PHE A 32 -11.95 -14.92 20.99
CA PHE A 32 -12.50 -13.58 20.82
C PHE A 32 -12.92 -12.89 22.12
N ALA A 33 -12.67 -13.52 23.28
CA ALA A 33 -12.85 -12.90 24.59
C ALA A 33 -11.96 -11.66 24.75
N GLU A 34 -12.44 -10.65 25.47
CA GLU A 34 -11.63 -9.45 25.77
C GLU A 34 -10.44 -9.79 26.68
N ILE A 35 -9.30 -9.14 26.45
CA ILE A 35 -8.11 -9.32 27.28
C ILE A 35 -8.32 -8.85 28.73
N THR A 36 -9.32 -8.02 29.00
CA THR A 36 -9.70 -7.56 30.34
C THR A 36 -10.17 -8.70 31.24
N GLY A 37 -10.62 -9.82 30.65
CA GLY A 37 -10.94 -11.06 31.36
C GLY A 37 -9.70 -11.87 31.77
N LEU A 38 -8.51 -11.56 31.25
CA LEU A 38 -7.29 -12.28 31.59
C LEU A 38 -6.75 -11.84 32.97
N PRO A 39 -6.22 -12.78 33.76
CA PRO A 39 -5.64 -12.47 35.06
C PRO A 39 -4.48 -11.48 34.92
N GLY A 40 -4.53 -10.40 35.70
CA GLY A 40 -3.49 -9.37 35.72
C GLY A 40 -3.66 -8.23 34.73
N ILE A 41 -4.73 -8.20 33.91
CA ILE A 41 -5.03 -7.10 32.99
C ILE A 41 -6.21 -6.27 33.54
N GLY A 42 -5.89 -5.32 34.42
CA GLY A 42 -6.89 -4.37 34.93
C GLY A 42 -7.15 -3.19 33.96
N PRO A 43 -8.13 -2.31 34.26
CA PRO A 43 -8.50 -1.16 33.42
C PRO A 43 -7.33 -0.22 33.08
N LYS A 44 -6.33 -0.12 33.98
CA LYS A 44 -5.12 0.69 33.75
C LYS A 44 -4.21 0.11 32.66
N LEU A 45 -4.11 -1.21 32.55
CA LEU A 45 -3.27 -1.90 31.56
C LEU A 45 -4.00 -2.13 30.24
N ALA A 46 -5.34 -2.17 30.25
CA ALA A 46 -6.15 -2.35 29.05
C ALA A 46 -5.87 -1.30 27.97
N ARG A 47 -5.77 -0.01 28.34
CA ARG A 47 -5.51 1.09 27.37
C ARG A 47 -4.15 0.94 26.65
N PRO A 48 -3.02 0.73 27.35
CA PRO A 48 -1.75 0.42 26.69
C PRO A 48 -1.80 -0.82 25.80
N PHE A 49 -2.47 -1.91 26.20
CA PHE A 49 -2.61 -3.10 25.36
C PHE A 49 -3.44 -2.85 24.10
N ASN A 50 -4.56 -2.13 24.23
CA ASN A 50 -5.37 -1.68 23.11
C ASN A 50 -4.54 -0.89 22.09
N ARG A 51 -3.65 0.00 22.55
CA ARG A 51 -2.73 0.73 21.68
C ARG A 51 -1.69 -0.19 21.03
N LEU A 52 -1.09 -1.10 21.81
CA LEU A 52 -0.10 -2.07 21.30
C LEU A 52 -0.68 -2.92 20.17
N LEU A 53 -1.91 -3.39 20.34
CA LEU A 53 -2.59 -4.30 19.42
C LEU A 53 -3.42 -3.58 18.35
N GLY A 54 -3.42 -2.24 18.33
CA GLY A 54 -4.17 -1.43 17.36
C GLY A 54 -5.70 -1.53 17.47
N ARG A 55 -6.23 -1.81 18.67
CA ARG A 55 -7.66 -2.01 18.96
C ARG A 55 -8.18 -0.96 19.92
N GLU A 56 -8.77 0.11 19.40
CA GLU A 56 -9.35 1.18 20.25
C GLU A 56 -10.58 0.67 21.04
N ASP A 57 -11.37 -0.23 20.45
CA ASP A 57 -12.64 -0.73 20.98
C ASP A 57 -12.52 -2.00 21.85
N GLY A 58 -11.32 -2.33 22.33
CA GLY A 58 -11.07 -3.50 23.19
C GLY A 58 -10.30 -4.62 22.47
N ALA A 59 -9.08 -4.88 22.92
CA ALA A 59 -8.28 -5.99 22.42
C ALA A 59 -8.82 -7.34 22.88
N ARG A 60 -8.69 -8.36 22.02
CA ARG A 60 -9.13 -9.74 22.32
C ARG A 60 -7.94 -10.67 22.52
N VAL A 61 -8.22 -11.82 23.13
CA VAL A 61 -7.24 -12.90 23.34
C VAL A 61 -6.50 -13.24 22.04
N LEU A 62 -7.20 -13.36 20.92
CA LEU A 62 -6.60 -13.64 19.61
C LEU A 62 -5.66 -12.53 19.15
N ASP A 63 -6.01 -11.25 19.30
CA ASP A 63 -5.13 -10.15 18.89
C ASP A 63 -3.80 -10.20 19.66
N LEU A 64 -3.85 -10.59 20.94
CA LEU A 64 -2.66 -10.79 21.77
C LEU A 64 -1.83 -12.01 21.36
N LEU A 65 -2.48 -13.12 20.98
CA LEU A 65 -1.80 -14.33 20.49
C LEU A 65 -1.17 -14.14 19.09
N LEU A 66 -1.66 -13.19 18.30
CA LEU A 66 -1.06 -12.86 17.00
C LEU A 66 0.05 -11.80 17.11
N HIS A 67 0.32 -11.28 18.33
CA HIS A 67 1.42 -10.36 18.60
C HIS A 67 2.73 -11.12 18.81
N LEU A 68 3.38 -11.51 17.71
CA LEU A 68 4.56 -12.37 17.75
C LEU A 68 5.82 -11.64 18.26
N PRO A 69 6.81 -12.37 18.84
CA PRO A 69 8.08 -11.80 19.27
C PRO A 69 8.85 -11.20 18.09
N ALA A 70 9.54 -10.09 18.32
CA ALA A 70 10.42 -9.49 17.32
C ALA A 70 11.81 -10.18 17.27
N SER A 71 12.27 -10.68 18.41
CA SER A 71 13.55 -11.37 18.58
C SER A 71 13.53 -12.26 19.82
N THR A 72 14.62 -13.01 20.05
CA THR A 72 14.82 -13.82 21.25
C THR A 72 16.17 -13.51 21.89
N ILE A 73 16.25 -13.73 23.20
CA ILE A 73 17.51 -13.75 23.95
C ILE A 73 17.76 -15.17 24.42
N ASP A 74 18.90 -15.75 24.03
CA ASP A 74 19.35 -17.03 24.57
C ASP A 74 20.00 -16.81 25.94
N ARG A 75 19.42 -17.40 26.99
CA ARG A 75 19.93 -17.35 28.37
C ARG A 75 20.41 -18.73 28.86
N ARG A 76 20.67 -19.68 27.95
CA ARG A 76 21.19 -21.01 28.28
C ARG A 76 22.64 -20.96 28.76
N ALA A 77 23.42 -20.00 28.27
CA ALA A 77 24.81 -19.81 28.66
C ALA A 77 24.92 -19.38 30.13
N ARG A 78 25.47 -20.27 30.95
CA ARG A 78 25.71 -20.07 32.40
C ARG A 78 27.17 -20.36 32.77
N PRO A 79 28.14 -19.65 32.16
CA PRO A 79 29.56 -19.86 32.43
C PRO A 79 29.94 -19.39 33.85
N THR A 80 31.10 -19.84 34.32
CA THR A 80 31.81 -19.16 35.42
C THR A 80 32.40 -17.83 34.93
N LEU A 81 32.73 -16.90 35.82
CA LEU A 81 33.24 -15.58 35.44
C LEU A 81 34.53 -15.66 34.59
N SER A 82 35.38 -16.65 34.84
CA SER A 82 36.60 -16.88 34.03
C SER A 82 36.34 -17.36 32.59
N GLU A 83 35.18 -17.97 32.34
CA GLU A 83 34.79 -18.52 31.03
C GLU A 83 33.90 -17.56 30.24
N VAL A 84 33.58 -16.40 30.80
CA VAL A 84 32.74 -15.42 30.13
C VAL A 84 33.46 -14.87 28.90
N VAL A 85 32.81 -14.99 27.76
CA VAL A 85 33.22 -14.30 26.53
C VAL A 85 32.70 -12.86 26.60
N PRO A 86 33.59 -11.84 26.52
CA PRO A 86 33.17 -10.44 26.51
C PRO A 86 32.15 -10.14 25.39
N ASP A 87 31.29 -9.16 25.64
CA ASP A 87 30.24 -8.68 24.74
C ASP A 87 29.16 -9.72 24.40
N THR A 88 29.04 -10.77 25.21
CA THR A 88 27.97 -11.77 25.11
C THR A 88 26.96 -11.67 26.25
N VAL A 89 25.70 -12.01 25.97
CA VAL A 89 24.66 -12.11 27.00
C VAL A 89 24.83 -13.44 27.73
N VAL A 90 25.10 -13.37 29.02
CA VAL A 90 25.30 -14.55 29.88
C VAL A 90 24.46 -14.44 31.14
N THR A 91 24.22 -15.58 31.80
CA THR A 91 23.65 -15.61 33.16
C THR A 91 24.66 -16.19 34.13
N VAL A 92 25.28 -15.33 34.93
CA VAL A 92 26.36 -15.71 35.86
C VAL A 92 25.87 -15.77 37.29
N LYS A 93 26.44 -16.69 38.07
CA LYS A 93 26.17 -16.81 39.51
C LYS A 93 27.20 -15.97 40.26
N ILE A 94 26.76 -15.02 41.08
CA ILE A 94 27.66 -14.19 41.89
C ILE A 94 27.26 -14.22 43.37
N HIS A 95 28.25 -14.14 44.24
CA HIS A 95 28.10 -13.77 45.64
C HIS A 95 28.25 -12.25 45.76
N VAL A 96 27.31 -11.57 46.42
CA VAL A 96 27.32 -10.10 46.52
C VAL A 96 28.18 -9.65 47.69
N ASP A 97 29.27 -8.94 47.43
CA ASP A 97 30.25 -8.56 48.45
C ASP A 97 29.95 -7.21 49.08
N ARG A 98 29.79 -6.17 48.25
CA ARG A 98 29.62 -4.80 48.73
C ARG A 98 28.98 -3.90 47.70
N HIS A 99 28.36 -2.85 48.21
CA HIS A 99 27.75 -1.79 47.42
C HIS A 99 28.56 -0.50 47.56
N VAL A 100 28.70 0.23 46.46
CA VAL A 100 29.29 1.57 46.41
C VAL A 100 28.23 2.50 45.80
N PRO A 101 27.50 3.25 46.64
CA PRO A 101 26.45 4.14 46.17
C PRO A 101 27.02 5.33 45.40
N THR A 102 26.21 5.89 44.50
CA THR A 102 26.56 7.13 43.80
C THR A 102 26.74 8.28 44.79
N PRO A 103 27.87 9.02 44.75
CA PRO A 103 28.07 10.20 45.59
C PRO A 103 27.01 11.29 45.31
N PRO A 104 26.55 12.03 46.33
CA PRO A 104 25.61 13.14 46.13
C PRO A 104 26.10 14.15 45.08
N GLY A 105 25.27 14.48 44.10
CA GLY A 105 25.60 15.44 43.03
C GLY A 105 26.49 14.90 41.90
N SER A 106 26.95 13.65 41.98
CA SER A 106 27.76 13.01 40.94
C SER A 106 26.91 12.29 39.88
N ARG A 107 27.43 12.19 38.65
CA ARG A 107 26.87 11.34 37.58
C ARG A 107 27.44 9.92 37.60
N ALA A 108 28.26 9.56 38.59
CA ALA A 108 28.86 8.24 38.71
C ALA A 108 27.79 7.14 38.93
N PRO A 109 27.99 5.93 38.38
CA PRO A 109 27.06 4.83 38.59
C PRO A 109 27.14 4.29 40.03
N TYR A 110 26.02 3.74 40.50
CA TYR A 110 25.98 2.87 41.66
C TYR A 110 26.67 1.56 41.28
N ARG A 111 27.67 1.13 42.06
CA ARG A 111 28.42 -0.10 41.76
C ARG A 111 28.13 -1.16 42.81
N VAL A 112 27.91 -2.39 42.36
CA VAL A 112 27.84 -3.58 43.21
C VAL A 112 28.97 -4.50 42.80
N TYR A 113 29.82 -4.87 43.75
CA TYR A 113 30.88 -5.84 43.53
C TYR A 113 30.40 -7.20 44.01
N GLY A 114 30.64 -8.22 43.20
CA GLY A 114 30.43 -9.60 43.57
C GLY A 114 31.45 -10.50 42.90
N HIS A 115 31.59 -11.72 43.38
CA HIS A 115 32.55 -12.69 42.85
C HIS A 115 31.90 -14.07 42.67
N ASP A 116 32.57 -14.92 41.92
CA ASP A 116 32.36 -16.37 41.96
C ASP A 116 33.67 -17.08 42.33
N ALA A 117 33.72 -18.41 42.21
CA ALA A 117 34.94 -19.16 42.53
C ALA A 117 36.14 -18.87 41.60
N THR A 118 35.92 -18.12 40.50
CA THR A 118 36.86 -17.98 39.38
C THR A 118 37.24 -16.52 39.08
N GLY A 119 36.48 -15.53 39.56
CA GLY A 119 36.82 -14.12 39.36
C GLY A 119 35.82 -13.14 39.98
N ASP A 120 36.04 -11.85 39.70
CA ASP A 120 35.22 -10.74 40.17
C ASP A 120 34.36 -10.15 39.06
N LEU A 121 33.17 -9.65 39.42
CA LEU A 121 32.24 -8.94 38.54
C LEU A 121 31.76 -7.65 39.20
N THR A 122 31.84 -6.55 38.44
CA THR A 122 31.25 -5.27 38.84
C THR A 122 29.93 -5.04 38.13
N LEU A 123 28.83 -4.91 38.86
CA LEU A 123 27.56 -4.44 38.32
C LEU A 123 27.48 -2.92 38.43
N ALA A 124 27.11 -2.23 37.36
CA ALA A 124 26.98 -0.78 37.34
C ALA A 124 25.56 -0.34 36.97
N PHE A 125 24.97 0.53 37.79
CA PHE A 125 23.63 1.07 37.57
C PHE A 125 23.65 2.60 37.58
N PHE A 126 23.20 3.25 36.51
CA PHE A 126 23.02 4.70 36.50
C PHE A 126 21.65 5.07 37.09
N LYS A 127 21.61 6.14 37.91
CA LYS A 127 20.39 6.66 38.57
C LYS A 127 19.63 5.61 39.41
N ALA A 128 20.34 4.67 40.02
CA ALA A 128 19.72 3.64 40.86
C ALA A 128 19.29 4.20 42.23
N GLU A 129 18.12 3.79 42.70
CA GLU A 129 17.68 4.06 44.06
C GLU A 129 18.36 3.07 45.03
N ARG A 130 19.01 3.59 46.07
CA ARG A 130 19.78 2.78 47.04
C ARG A 130 18.94 1.70 47.72
N SER A 131 17.74 2.03 48.19
CA SER A 131 16.88 1.08 48.93
C SER A 131 16.45 -0.10 48.06
N TRP A 132 16.22 0.15 46.77
CA TRP A 132 15.87 -0.88 45.79
C TRP A 132 17.05 -1.78 45.47
N MET A 133 18.25 -1.22 45.32
CA MET A 133 19.50 -1.99 45.10
C MET A 133 19.81 -2.94 46.25
N GLU A 134 19.74 -2.47 47.50
CA GLU A 134 20.04 -3.27 48.68
C GLU A 134 19.05 -4.44 48.85
N ARG A 135 17.80 -4.28 48.41
CA ARG A 135 16.81 -5.37 48.34
C ARG A 135 17.05 -6.34 47.19
N LEU A 136 17.44 -5.84 46.01
CA LEU A 136 17.62 -6.66 44.81
C LEU A 136 18.87 -7.52 44.91
N LEU A 137 19.95 -6.95 45.46
CA LEU A 137 21.28 -7.54 45.63
C LEU A 137 21.70 -7.45 47.10
N PRO A 138 21.10 -8.22 48.03
CA PRO A 138 21.52 -8.19 49.43
C PRO A 138 22.97 -8.65 49.59
N ILE A 139 23.74 -7.92 50.41
CA ILE A 139 25.13 -8.26 50.72
C ILE A 139 25.18 -9.62 51.43
N GLY A 140 26.11 -10.48 51.03
CA GLY A 140 26.29 -11.83 51.57
C GLY A 140 25.37 -12.89 50.94
N GLU A 141 24.48 -12.50 50.02
CA GLU A 141 23.61 -13.44 49.31
C GLU A 141 24.14 -13.79 47.92
N THR A 142 23.74 -14.98 47.45
CA THR A 142 24.00 -15.40 46.06
C THR A 142 22.86 -14.94 45.16
N ARG A 143 23.21 -14.41 43.99
CA ARG A 143 22.27 -14.01 42.94
C ARG A 143 22.74 -14.50 41.58
N TRP A 144 21.77 -14.77 40.70
CA TRP A 144 22.01 -15.01 39.28
C TRP A 144 21.69 -13.74 38.53
N VAL A 145 22.69 -13.26 37.80
CA VAL A 145 22.65 -11.98 37.13
C VAL A 145 22.81 -12.22 35.63
N SER A 146 21.83 -11.77 34.87
CA SER A 146 21.82 -11.89 33.42
C SER A 146 22.03 -10.55 32.75
N GLY A 147 22.88 -10.51 31.74
CA GLY A 147 23.13 -9.32 30.93
C GLY A 147 24.41 -9.46 30.12
N THR A 148 24.78 -8.39 29.43
CA THR A 148 26.02 -8.35 28.65
C THR A 148 27.21 -8.04 29.55
N VAL A 149 28.18 -8.95 29.59
CA VAL A 149 29.43 -8.71 30.32
C VAL A 149 30.44 -8.06 29.38
N THR A 150 31.00 -6.95 29.81
CA THR A 150 32.04 -6.18 29.11
C THR A 150 33.32 -6.18 29.95
N LEU A 151 34.48 -6.01 29.31
CA LEU A 151 35.74 -5.79 30.03
C LEU A 151 36.02 -4.30 30.09
N TYR A 152 36.11 -3.76 31.32
CA TYR A 152 36.50 -2.38 31.55
C TYR A 152 37.72 -2.35 32.45
N ASP A 153 38.84 -1.81 31.93
CA ASP A 153 40.12 -1.75 32.64
C ASP A 153 40.60 -3.13 33.15
N GLY A 154 40.38 -4.17 32.35
CA GLY A 154 40.70 -5.56 32.67
C GLY A 154 39.75 -6.25 33.66
N MET A 155 38.74 -5.54 34.19
CA MET A 155 37.74 -6.11 35.11
C MET A 155 36.43 -6.40 34.37
N ALA A 156 35.80 -7.53 34.69
CA ALA A 156 34.48 -7.86 34.16
C ALA A 156 33.44 -6.91 34.75
N GLN A 157 32.66 -6.29 33.87
CA GLN A 157 31.62 -5.34 34.23
C GLN A 157 30.32 -5.63 33.48
N MET A 158 29.20 -5.60 34.21
CA MET A 158 27.87 -5.65 33.62
C MET A 158 27.13 -4.36 33.93
N VAL A 159 26.87 -3.55 32.90
CA VAL A 159 26.15 -2.29 33.02
C VAL A 159 24.67 -2.56 32.81
N HIS A 160 23.83 -2.14 33.76
CA HIS A 160 22.39 -2.39 33.78
C HIS A 160 22.01 -3.84 33.45
N PRO A 161 22.30 -4.81 34.35
CA PRO A 161 21.86 -6.18 34.18
C PRO A 161 20.37 -6.29 33.80
N ASP A 162 20.07 -7.13 32.81
CA ASP A 162 18.70 -7.38 32.35
C ASP A 162 17.85 -7.96 33.47
N ARG A 163 18.43 -8.88 34.26
CA ARG A 163 17.76 -9.61 35.34
C ARG A 163 18.70 -9.90 36.48
N VAL A 164 18.14 -9.81 37.68
CA VAL A 164 18.75 -10.29 38.92
C VAL A 164 17.71 -11.18 39.60
N VAL A 165 18.04 -12.46 39.78
CA VAL A 165 17.13 -13.44 40.37
C VAL A 165 17.84 -14.27 41.44
N ASP A 166 17.05 -14.86 42.34
CA ASP A 166 17.48 -15.91 43.24
C ASP A 166 17.40 -17.29 42.57
N ALA A 167 17.70 -18.36 43.31
CA ALA A 167 17.67 -19.73 42.78
C ALA A 167 16.26 -20.13 42.31
N ALA A 168 15.21 -19.71 43.02
CA ALA A 168 13.82 -19.99 42.66
C ALA A 168 13.41 -19.25 41.37
N GLY A 169 13.83 -18.00 41.21
CA GLY A 169 13.64 -17.21 40.01
C GLY A 169 14.39 -17.78 38.82
N LEU A 170 15.63 -18.26 39.00
CA LEU A 170 16.39 -18.93 37.94
C LEU A 170 15.68 -20.17 37.40
N ALA A 171 15.09 -20.99 38.28
CA ALA A 171 14.35 -22.18 37.87
C ALA A 171 13.11 -21.83 37.01
N ARG A 172 12.56 -20.61 37.16
CA ARG A 172 11.42 -20.11 36.38
C ARG A 172 11.83 -19.31 35.14
N LEU A 173 13.13 -19.04 34.95
CA LEU A 173 13.61 -18.32 33.78
C LEU A 173 13.54 -19.24 32.55
N PRO A 174 12.85 -18.82 31.47
CA PRO A 174 12.87 -19.60 30.25
C PRO A 174 14.29 -19.61 29.67
N PRO A 175 14.73 -20.75 29.10
CA PRO A 175 16.07 -20.86 28.51
C PRO A 175 16.25 -19.90 27.33
N ILE A 176 15.18 -19.68 26.57
CA ILE A 176 15.12 -18.67 25.51
C ILE A 176 13.96 -17.73 25.81
N GLU A 177 14.29 -16.45 25.88
CA GLU A 177 13.33 -15.41 26.24
C GLU A 177 12.83 -14.69 24.97
N PRO A 178 11.53 -14.75 24.65
CA PRO A 178 10.98 -13.96 23.55
C PRO A 178 10.88 -12.49 23.94
N LEU A 179 11.25 -11.61 23.00
CA LEU A 179 11.13 -10.16 23.12
C LEU A 179 10.03 -9.64 22.22
N TYR A 180 9.03 -8.98 22.80
CA TYR A 180 7.91 -8.42 22.06
C TYR A 180 8.12 -6.93 21.75
N PRO A 181 7.58 -6.41 20.63
CA PRO A 181 7.39 -4.98 20.48
C PRO A 181 6.56 -4.42 21.64
N LEU A 182 6.90 -3.21 22.09
CA LEU A 182 6.26 -2.55 23.24
C LEU A 182 5.78 -1.15 22.89
N VAL A 183 4.85 -0.65 23.71
CA VAL A 183 4.43 0.75 23.76
C VAL A 183 4.64 1.31 25.15
N GLU A 184 4.67 2.63 25.27
CA GLU A 184 4.77 3.31 26.57
C GLU A 184 3.71 2.80 27.56
N GLY A 185 4.14 2.49 28.77
CA GLY A 185 3.29 1.94 29.84
C GLY A 185 3.22 0.41 29.89
N LEU A 186 3.79 -0.31 28.91
CA LEU A 186 3.96 -1.77 28.96
C LEU A 186 5.43 -2.17 29.02
N GLY A 187 5.67 -3.28 29.71
CA GLY A 187 7.00 -3.92 29.79
C GLY A 187 6.89 -5.39 29.37
N GLN A 188 8.01 -6.02 29.03
CA GLN A 188 8.06 -7.41 28.55
C GLN A 188 7.30 -8.37 29.47
N GLY A 189 7.46 -8.23 30.80
CA GLY A 189 6.79 -9.08 31.78
C GLY A 189 5.27 -8.92 31.85
N HIS A 190 4.71 -7.78 31.40
CA HIS A 190 3.25 -7.62 31.26
C HIS A 190 2.75 -8.41 30.05
N VAL A 191 3.39 -8.22 28.89
CA VAL A 191 3.00 -8.88 27.63
C VAL A 191 3.16 -10.40 27.75
N ARG A 192 4.27 -10.89 28.29
CA ARG A 192 4.53 -12.33 28.46
C ARG A 192 3.47 -13.01 29.32
N ARG A 193 3.14 -12.45 30.50
CA ARG A 193 2.12 -13.02 31.39
C ARG A 193 0.73 -13.02 30.76
N ALA A 194 0.40 -11.96 30.01
CA ALA A 194 -0.85 -11.88 29.28
C ALA A 194 -0.94 -12.98 28.22
N ILE A 195 0.13 -13.21 27.45
CA ILE A 195 0.21 -14.26 26.43
C ILE A 195 0.13 -15.66 27.07
N GLU A 196 0.84 -15.90 28.16
CA GLU A 196 0.78 -17.18 28.90
C GLU A 196 -0.65 -17.48 29.37
N ALA A 197 -1.35 -16.47 29.91
CA ALA A 197 -2.75 -16.62 30.31
C ALA A 197 -3.68 -16.86 29.12
N ALA A 198 -3.46 -16.15 28.01
CA ALA A 198 -4.21 -16.34 26.77
C ALA A 198 -4.05 -17.77 26.20
N LEU A 199 -2.82 -18.29 26.14
CA LEU A 199 -2.52 -19.64 25.67
C LEU A 199 -3.13 -20.74 26.53
N ALA A 200 -3.35 -20.48 27.82
CA ALA A 200 -3.99 -21.39 28.75
C ALA A 200 -5.53 -21.40 28.62
N GLN A 201 -6.13 -20.33 28.09
CA GLN A 201 -7.57 -20.18 27.96
C GLN A 201 -8.12 -20.78 26.64
N VAL A 202 -7.32 -20.81 25.58
CA VAL A 202 -7.76 -21.24 24.25
C VAL A 202 -7.61 -22.76 24.04
N GLY A 203 -8.55 -23.34 23.29
CA GLY A 203 -8.55 -24.76 22.90
C GLY A 203 -8.09 -24.98 21.46
N ASP A 204 -7.81 -26.23 21.09
CA ASP A 204 -7.43 -26.57 19.71
C ASP A 204 -8.58 -26.30 18.72
N LEU A 205 -8.22 -25.89 17.51
CA LEU A 205 -9.14 -25.70 16.40
C LEU A 205 -8.99 -26.85 15.40
N PRO A 206 -10.07 -27.25 14.70
CA PRO A 206 -9.99 -28.17 13.58
C PRO A 206 -8.98 -27.71 12.53
N GLU A 207 -8.25 -28.65 11.94
CA GLU A 207 -7.28 -28.35 10.88
C GLU A 207 -8.00 -27.98 9.57
N TRP A 208 -7.56 -26.88 8.95
CA TRP A 208 -8.11 -26.34 7.71
C TRP A 208 -7.27 -26.68 6.48
N ARG A 209 -6.00 -27.08 6.68
CA ARG A 209 -5.10 -27.48 5.59
C ARG A 209 -5.52 -28.81 4.95
N ALA A 210 -5.30 -28.92 3.64
CA ALA A 210 -5.57 -30.16 2.88
C ALA A 210 -4.72 -31.34 3.38
N GLU A 211 -3.43 -31.06 3.58
CA GLU A 211 -2.44 -32.01 4.09
C GLU A 211 -2.19 -31.69 5.55
N ALA A 212 -2.20 -32.74 6.38
CA ALA A 212 -1.95 -32.61 7.81
C ALA A 212 -0.53 -32.07 8.03
N PRO A 213 -0.38 -30.88 8.65
CA PRO A 213 0.91 -30.27 8.87
C PRO A 213 1.61 -30.85 10.11
N ASP A 214 2.94 -30.75 10.13
CA ASP A 214 3.75 -31.21 11.28
C ASP A 214 3.43 -30.49 12.60
N ILE A 215 2.93 -29.25 12.50
CA ILE A 215 2.61 -28.40 13.65
C ILE A 215 1.23 -27.77 13.42
N GLY A 216 0.26 -28.08 14.30
CA GLY A 216 -1.07 -27.47 14.35
C GLY A 216 -1.06 -25.98 14.72
N PHE A 217 -2.15 -25.24 14.46
CA PHE A 217 -2.24 -23.80 14.72
C PHE A 217 -1.91 -23.41 16.17
N LEU A 218 -2.58 -24.01 17.17
CA LEU A 218 -2.32 -23.69 18.58
C LEU A 218 -0.92 -24.16 19.03
N ALA A 219 -0.42 -25.28 18.49
CA ALA A 219 0.94 -25.73 18.76
C ALA A 219 1.98 -24.75 18.20
N ALA A 220 1.73 -24.15 17.03
CA ALA A 220 2.58 -23.13 16.45
C ALA A 220 2.58 -21.85 17.29
N LEU A 221 1.41 -21.38 17.73
CA LEU A 221 1.30 -20.25 18.67
C LEU A 221 2.10 -20.50 19.96
N ARG A 222 1.91 -21.68 20.59
CA ARG A 222 2.66 -22.05 21.80
C ARG A 222 4.16 -22.04 21.54
N LYS A 223 4.61 -22.60 20.42
CA LYS A 223 6.03 -22.72 20.08
C LYS A 223 6.69 -21.36 19.84
N VAL A 224 6.03 -20.44 19.13
CA VAL A 224 6.56 -19.07 18.91
C VAL A 224 6.60 -18.27 20.21
N HIS A 225 5.61 -18.41 21.08
CA HIS A 225 5.55 -17.67 22.35
C HIS A 225 6.33 -18.30 23.51
N GLN A 226 6.65 -19.60 23.43
CA GLN A 226 7.42 -20.36 24.41
C GLN A 226 8.58 -21.08 23.69
N PRO A 227 9.50 -20.33 23.07
CA PRO A 227 10.56 -20.92 22.25
C PRO A 227 11.52 -21.76 23.10
N ARG A 228 11.95 -22.91 22.56
CA ARG A 228 13.04 -23.73 23.11
C ARG A 228 14.33 -23.55 22.32
N ASP A 229 14.20 -23.17 21.05
CA ASP A 229 15.29 -22.72 20.18
C ASP A 229 15.02 -21.32 19.61
N ALA A 230 16.07 -20.58 19.24
CA ALA A 230 15.93 -19.26 18.63
C ALA A 230 15.15 -19.34 17.31
N LEU A 231 15.25 -20.46 16.60
CA LEU A 231 14.50 -20.72 15.37
C LEU A 231 12.98 -20.81 15.62
N ASP A 232 12.53 -21.22 16.81
CA ASP A 232 11.10 -21.40 17.11
C ASP A 232 10.30 -20.10 17.02
N ALA A 233 10.94 -18.96 17.32
CA ALA A 233 10.37 -17.61 17.24
C ALA A 233 10.97 -16.79 16.10
N SER A 234 11.64 -17.44 15.14
CA SER A 234 12.14 -16.81 13.91
C SER A 234 11.08 -16.87 12.81
N PRO A 235 10.98 -15.86 11.93
CA PRO A 235 10.17 -15.95 10.71
C PRO A 235 10.56 -17.13 9.82
N LEU A 236 11.82 -17.56 9.86
CA LEU A 236 12.30 -18.74 9.12
C LEU A 236 11.91 -20.07 9.80
N GLY A 237 11.38 -20.01 11.02
CA GLY A 237 11.03 -21.18 11.81
C GLY A 237 9.74 -21.84 11.34
N PRO A 238 9.62 -23.18 11.42
CA PRO A 238 8.42 -23.90 11.00
C PRO A 238 7.14 -23.43 11.69
N ALA A 239 7.21 -23.01 12.96
CA ALA A 239 6.06 -22.53 13.70
C ALA A 239 5.55 -21.18 13.18
N TRP A 240 6.45 -20.23 12.89
CA TRP A 240 6.05 -18.95 12.31
C TRP A 240 5.57 -19.12 10.87
N GLN A 241 6.28 -19.91 10.06
CA GLN A 241 5.88 -20.21 8.69
C GLN A 241 4.48 -20.84 8.62
N ARG A 242 4.14 -21.72 9.57
CA ARG A 242 2.78 -22.26 9.70
C ARG A 242 1.73 -21.15 9.90
N LEU A 243 1.96 -20.25 10.85
CA LEU A 243 1.03 -19.15 11.13
C LEU A 243 0.93 -18.15 9.97
N ALA A 244 2.06 -17.88 9.31
CA ALA A 244 2.10 -17.05 8.11
C ALA A 244 1.33 -17.71 6.95
N TYR A 245 1.48 -19.01 6.74
CA TYR A 245 0.72 -19.77 5.75
C TYR A 245 -0.78 -19.66 6.00
N ASP A 246 -1.22 -19.82 7.25
CA ASP A 246 -2.63 -19.73 7.63
C ASP A 246 -3.20 -18.34 7.29
N GLU A 247 -2.45 -17.26 7.57
CA GLU A 247 -2.86 -15.89 7.22
C GLU A 247 -2.97 -15.69 5.69
N LEU A 248 -2.01 -16.21 4.93
CA LEU A 248 -2.00 -16.13 3.47
C LEU A 248 -3.17 -16.95 2.87
N LEU A 249 -3.41 -18.16 3.38
CA LEU A 249 -4.50 -19.02 2.97
C LEU A 249 -5.85 -18.36 3.24
N ALA A 250 -6.04 -17.74 4.41
CA ALA A 250 -7.26 -17.01 4.73
C ALA A 250 -7.52 -15.88 3.72
N GLY A 251 -6.47 -15.13 3.37
CA GLY A 251 -6.55 -14.07 2.35
C GLY A 251 -6.90 -14.61 0.97
N GLN A 252 -6.21 -15.65 0.49
CA GLN A 252 -6.46 -16.25 -0.82
C GLN A 252 -7.82 -16.92 -0.91
N LEU A 253 -8.28 -17.57 0.16
CA LEU A 253 -9.61 -18.18 0.24
C LEU A 253 -10.71 -17.11 0.18
N ALA A 254 -10.56 -16.01 0.91
CA ALA A 254 -11.50 -14.91 0.85
C ALA A 254 -11.64 -14.35 -0.57
N LEU A 255 -10.51 -14.18 -1.27
CA LEU A 255 -10.50 -13.77 -2.68
C LEU A 255 -11.13 -14.81 -3.60
N ALA A 256 -10.84 -16.09 -3.42
CA ALA A 256 -11.41 -17.17 -4.23
C ALA A 256 -12.94 -17.27 -4.06
N LEU A 257 -13.45 -17.15 -2.83
CA LEU A 257 -14.88 -17.12 -2.55
C LEU A 257 -15.56 -15.88 -3.10
N LEU A 258 -14.92 -14.71 -3.02
CA LEU A 258 -15.39 -13.48 -3.67
C LEU A 258 -15.53 -13.67 -5.18
N ARG A 259 -14.58 -14.35 -5.84
CA ARG A 259 -14.69 -14.68 -7.27
C ARG A 259 -15.82 -15.65 -7.56
N ALA A 260 -15.91 -16.75 -6.81
CA ALA A 260 -16.95 -17.76 -7.03
C ALA A 260 -18.37 -17.25 -6.74
N SER A 261 -18.53 -16.38 -5.73
CA SER A 261 -19.80 -15.75 -5.38
C SER A 261 -20.18 -14.57 -6.27
N THR A 262 -19.24 -14.07 -7.09
CA THR A 262 -19.57 -13.16 -8.17
C THR A 262 -20.21 -13.98 -9.28
N VAL A 263 -21.52 -14.22 -9.16
CA VAL A 263 -22.34 -14.60 -10.32
C VAL A 263 -22.05 -13.53 -11.37
N LYS A 264 -21.44 -13.93 -12.49
CA LYS A 264 -21.27 -13.04 -13.63
C LYS A 264 -22.65 -12.47 -13.92
N GLN A 265 -22.79 -11.17 -13.72
CA GLN A 265 -24.09 -10.53 -13.88
C GLN A 265 -24.47 -10.69 -15.35
N ALA A 266 -25.70 -11.11 -15.61
CA ALA A 266 -26.18 -11.28 -16.97
C ALA A 266 -25.88 -10.01 -17.78
N GLY A 267 -25.19 -10.20 -18.90
CA GLY A 267 -24.80 -9.17 -19.86
C GLY A 267 -25.83 -9.04 -20.96
N ARG A 268 -25.53 -8.13 -21.91
CA ARG A 268 -26.25 -7.99 -23.16
C ARG A 268 -25.23 -8.07 -24.30
N PRO A 269 -25.11 -9.22 -25.00
CA PRO A 269 -24.16 -9.39 -26.10
C PRO A 269 -24.26 -8.24 -27.11
N SER A 270 -23.13 -7.63 -27.41
CA SER A 270 -22.97 -6.45 -28.26
C SER A 270 -21.82 -6.67 -29.23
N LEU A 271 -22.12 -7.32 -30.35
CA LEU A 271 -21.18 -7.55 -31.44
C LEU A 271 -21.70 -6.93 -32.74
N GLY A 272 -20.91 -6.01 -33.27
CA GLY A 272 -21.08 -5.46 -34.61
C GLY A 272 -20.50 -6.30 -35.74
N ASP A 273 -20.70 -5.82 -36.95
CA ASP A 273 -20.15 -6.39 -38.20
C ASP A 273 -18.67 -6.03 -38.45
N GLY A 274 -18.07 -5.15 -37.64
CA GLY A 274 -16.70 -4.68 -37.77
C GLY A 274 -16.50 -3.54 -38.78
N ALA A 275 -17.53 -3.03 -39.44
CA ALA A 275 -17.40 -2.03 -40.51
C ALA A 275 -16.95 -0.65 -40.01
N VAL A 276 -17.43 -0.21 -38.84
CA VAL A 276 -17.00 1.05 -38.21
C VAL A 276 -15.57 0.93 -37.73
N SER A 277 -15.25 -0.19 -37.07
CA SER A 277 -13.92 -0.53 -36.57
C SER A 277 -12.89 -0.54 -37.70
N ALA A 278 -13.23 -1.13 -38.84
CA ALA A 278 -12.37 -1.14 -40.04
C ALA A 278 -12.12 0.27 -40.58
N ARG A 279 -13.14 1.14 -40.61
CA ARG A 279 -12.98 2.55 -41.01
C ARG A 279 -12.11 3.35 -40.05
N ILE A 280 -12.23 3.12 -38.74
CA ILE A 280 -11.36 3.73 -37.73
C ILE A 280 -9.91 3.27 -37.95
N LEU A 281 -9.68 1.97 -38.13
CA LEU A 281 -8.35 1.41 -38.38
C LEU A 281 -7.72 2.00 -39.65
N ALA A 282 -8.48 2.14 -40.73
CA ALA A 282 -8.01 2.74 -41.98
C ALA A 282 -7.68 4.24 -41.84
N ALA A 283 -8.30 4.93 -40.87
CA ALA A 283 -8.05 6.34 -40.58
C ALA A 283 -6.83 6.59 -39.68
N LEU A 284 -6.28 5.54 -39.04
CA LEU A 284 -5.14 5.68 -38.14
C LEU A 284 -3.84 6.00 -38.89
N PRO A 285 -3.00 6.91 -38.38
CA PRO A 285 -1.70 7.21 -38.96
C PRO A 285 -0.62 6.17 -38.60
N PHE A 286 -0.98 5.10 -37.89
CA PHE A 286 -0.09 4.04 -37.42
C PHE A 286 -0.82 2.69 -37.39
N SER A 287 -0.07 1.59 -37.35
CA SER A 287 -0.61 0.25 -37.15
C SER A 287 -0.71 -0.10 -35.66
N LEU A 288 -1.68 -0.94 -35.30
CA LEU A 288 -1.77 -1.47 -33.93
C LEU A 288 -0.58 -2.37 -33.61
N THR A 289 -0.17 -2.35 -32.35
CA THR A 289 0.82 -3.28 -31.77
C THR A 289 0.19 -4.64 -31.49
N GLY A 290 1.00 -5.69 -31.31
CA GLY A 290 0.50 -7.04 -31.00
C GLY A 290 -0.34 -7.05 -29.71
N SER A 291 0.16 -6.40 -28.67
CA SER A 291 -0.55 -6.25 -27.40
C SER A 291 -1.89 -5.50 -27.51
N GLN A 292 -2.02 -4.52 -28.41
CA GLN A 292 -3.29 -3.82 -28.68
C GLN A 292 -4.29 -4.73 -29.40
N THR A 293 -3.83 -5.53 -30.37
CA THR A 293 -4.68 -6.48 -31.10
C THR A 293 -5.21 -7.57 -30.19
N GLU A 294 -4.38 -8.15 -29.32
CA GLU A 294 -4.81 -9.16 -28.35
C GLU A 294 -5.78 -8.57 -27.30
N ALA A 295 -5.50 -7.36 -26.80
CA ALA A 295 -6.41 -6.68 -25.89
C ALA A 295 -7.80 -6.45 -26.52
N LEU A 296 -7.84 -6.02 -27.79
CA LEU A 296 -9.10 -5.85 -28.53
C LEU A 296 -9.83 -7.17 -28.78
N LYS A 297 -9.10 -8.24 -29.08
CA LYS A 297 -9.70 -9.57 -29.26
C LYS A 297 -10.38 -10.04 -27.96
N ALA A 298 -9.72 -9.86 -26.82
CA ALA A 298 -10.28 -10.19 -25.52
C ALA A 298 -11.51 -9.31 -25.18
N ILE A 299 -11.43 -8.00 -25.40
CA ILE A 299 -12.56 -7.08 -25.20
C ILE A 299 -13.75 -7.48 -26.09
N ARG A 300 -13.54 -7.78 -27.37
CA ARG A 300 -14.62 -8.19 -28.28
C ARG A 300 -15.24 -9.53 -27.88
N ALA A 301 -14.43 -10.47 -27.38
CA ALA A 301 -14.95 -11.73 -26.87
C ALA A 301 -15.88 -11.51 -25.66
N ASP A 302 -15.49 -10.64 -24.73
CA ASP A 302 -16.31 -10.32 -23.56
C ASP A 302 -17.58 -9.55 -23.94
N LEU A 303 -17.47 -8.53 -24.81
CA LEU A 303 -18.63 -7.76 -25.31
C LEU A 303 -19.63 -8.66 -26.04
N GLY A 304 -19.19 -9.78 -26.62
CA GLY A 304 -20.05 -10.77 -27.25
C GLY A 304 -20.61 -11.86 -26.33
N SER A 305 -20.27 -11.82 -25.03
CA SER A 305 -20.70 -12.81 -24.06
C SER A 305 -22.10 -12.53 -23.51
N GLU A 306 -22.75 -13.57 -22.98
CA GLU A 306 -23.96 -13.47 -22.16
C GLU A 306 -23.67 -12.94 -20.75
N ASP A 307 -22.40 -12.74 -20.42
CA ASP A 307 -21.92 -12.18 -19.16
C ASP A 307 -21.54 -10.71 -19.34
N ARG A 308 -21.85 -9.86 -18.34
CA ARG A 308 -21.41 -8.47 -18.33
C ARG A 308 -19.90 -8.37 -18.17
N MET A 309 -19.24 -7.68 -19.08
CA MET A 309 -17.81 -7.41 -19.04
C MET A 309 -17.46 -6.44 -17.90
N LEU A 310 -16.46 -6.82 -17.10
CA LEU A 310 -15.74 -5.94 -16.19
C LEU A 310 -14.24 -6.14 -16.41
N ARG A 311 -13.62 -5.27 -17.22
CA ARG A 311 -12.24 -5.46 -17.68
C ARG A 311 -11.34 -4.26 -17.35
N LEU A 312 -10.12 -4.56 -16.92
CA LEU A 312 -9.02 -3.61 -16.76
C LEU A 312 -8.10 -3.62 -17.98
N LEU A 313 -8.05 -2.53 -18.71
CA LEU A 313 -7.02 -2.26 -19.71
C LEU A 313 -5.85 -1.52 -19.05
N GLN A 314 -4.74 -2.22 -18.89
CA GLN A 314 -3.50 -1.68 -18.38
C GLN A 314 -2.55 -1.37 -19.52
N GLY A 315 -1.82 -0.27 -19.40
CA GLY A 315 -0.74 0.00 -20.33
C GLY A 315 0.05 1.21 -19.88
N ASP A 316 1.33 1.25 -20.24
CA ASP A 316 2.18 2.39 -19.95
C ASP A 316 1.63 3.70 -20.56
N VAL A 317 2.09 4.84 -20.09
CA VAL A 317 1.75 6.14 -20.65
C VAL A 317 2.12 6.18 -22.14
N GLY A 318 1.15 6.40 -23.01
CA GLY A 318 1.37 6.40 -24.47
C GLY A 318 1.35 5.03 -25.15
N SER A 319 0.98 3.95 -24.46
CA SER A 319 0.73 2.61 -25.04
C SER A 319 -0.48 2.51 -25.97
N GLY A 320 -1.17 3.62 -26.25
CA GLY A 320 -2.33 3.66 -27.12
C GLY A 320 -3.66 3.21 -26.49
N LYS A 321 -3.81 3.23 -25.15
CA LYS A 321 -5.08 2.89 -24.47
C LYS A 321 -6.32 3.56 -25.10
N THR A 322 -6.21 4.83 -25.49
CA THR A 322 -7.31 5.58 -26.14
C THR A 322 -7.77 4.96 -27.45
N VAL A 323 -6.87 4.37 -28.27
CA VAL A 323 -7.28 3.72 -29.53
C VAL A 323 -8.03 2.42 -29.26
N VAL A 324 -7.60 1.66 -28.25
CA VAL A 324 -8.28 0.44 -27.82
C VAL A 324 -9.67 0.76 -27.28
N ALA A 325 -9.80 1.81 -26.47
CA ALA A 325 -11.09 2.31 -25.98
C ALA A 325 -12.03 2.75 -27.10
N LEU A 326 -11.53 3.47 -28.11
CA LEU A 326 -12.33 3.89 -29.26
C LEU A 326 -12.83 2.69 -30.08
N LEU A 327 -11.98 1.68 -30.31
CA LEU A 327 -12.37 0.48 -31.05
C LEU A 327 -13.32 -0.42 -30.25
N ALA A 328 -13.21 -0.43 -28.92
CA ALA A 328 -14.20 -1.08 -28.04
C ALA A 328 -15.57 -0.37 -28.12
N ALA A 329 -15.58 0.97 -28.07
CA ALA A 329 -16.80 1.76 -28.28
C ALA A 329 -17.40 1.51 -29.66
N ALA A 330 -16.58 1.46 -30.71
CA ALA A 330 -17.04 1.16 -32.07
C ALA A 330 -17.74 -0.20 -32.16
N THR A 331 -17.26 -1.22 -31.42
CA THR A 331 -17.87 -2.56 -31.42
C THR A 331 -19.31 -2.55 -30.92
N VAL A 332 -19.61 -1.79 -29.84
CA VAL A 332 -20.98 -1.69 -29.32
C VAL A 332 -21.85 -0.73 -30.13
N ILE A 333 -21.24 0.29 -30.75
CA ILE A 333 -21.94 1.24 -31.64
C ILE A 333 -22.38 0.56 -32.93
N GLU A 334 -21.56 -0.33 -33.49
CA GLU A 334 -21.95 -1.17 -34.63
C GLU A 334 -23.17 -2.05 -34.34
N ALA A 335 -23.40 -2.42 -33.07
CA ALA A 335 -24.60 -3.14 -32.63
C ALA A 335 -25.82 -2.22 -32.42
N GLY A 336 -25.73 -0.92 -32.75
CA GLY A 336 -26.81 0.06 -32.63
C GLY A 336 -26.98 0.63 -31.22
N ARG A 337 -25.95 0.54 -30.38
CA ARG A 337 -25.98 0.99 -28.97
C ARG A 337 -25.00 2.13 -28.72
N GLN A 338 -25.09 2.79 -27.56
CA GLN A 338 -24.25 3.95 -27.23
C GLN A 338 -23.08 3.56 -26.32
N ALA A 339 -22.02 4.37 -26.37
CA ALA A 339 -20.88 4.27 -25.46
C ALA A 339 -20.61 5.60 -24.74
N ALA A 340 -19.99 5.52 -23.56
CA ALA A 340 -19.56 6.68 -22.79
C ALA A 340 -18.08 6.54 -22.38
N LEU A 341 -17.30 7.60 -22.51
CA LEU A 341 -15.92 7.70 -22.01
C LEU A 341 -15.83 8.79 -20.95
N MET A 342 -15.57 8.38 -19.71
CA MET A 342 -15.42 9.25 -18.56
C MET A 342 -13.95 9.53 -18.25
N ALA A 343 -13.60 10.81 -18.13
CA ALA A 343 -12.27 11.29 -17.75
C ALA A 343 -12.31 12.16 -16.47
N PRO A 344 -11.27 12.14 -15.63
CA PRO A 344 -11.25 12.77 -14.30
C PRO A 344 -11.30 14.30 -14.34
N THR A 345 -10.80 14.90 -15.41
CA THR A 345 -10.73 16.36 -15.57
C THR A 345 -11.29 16.76 -16.92
N GLU A 346 -11.77 17.99 -16.99
CA GLU A 346 -12.26 18.57 -18.24
C GLU A 346 -11.15 18.61 -19.31
N ILE A 347 -9.92 18.91 -18.90
CA ILE A 347 -8.76 18.94 -19.80
C ILE A 347 -8.56 17.59 -20.47
N LEU A 348 -8.60 16.50 -19.71
CA LEU A 348 -8.41 15.15 -20.25
C LEU A 348 -9.61 14.73 -21.13
N ALA A 349 -10.84 15.09 -20.77
CA ALA A 349 -12.01 14.87 -21.62
C ALA A 349 -11.89 15.60 -22.97
N ARG A 350 -11.43 16.86 -22.97
CA ARG A 350 -11.19 17.63 -24.20
C ARG A 350 -10.03 17.05 -25.02
N GLN A 351 -9.00 16.53 -24.38
CA GLN A 351 -7.90 15.85 -25.06
C GLN A 351 -8.37 14.56 -25.76
N HIS A 352 -9.19 13.75 -25.08
CA HIS A 352 -9.83 12.58 -25.70
C HIS A 352 -10.71 13.02 -26.88
N MET A 353 -11.53 14.05 -26.72
CA MET A 353 -12.35 14.59 -27.81
C MET A 353 -11.50 15.03 -29.01
N LYS A 354 -10.41 15.78 -28.80
CA LYS A 354 -9.50 16.23 -29.86
C LYS A 354 -8.87 15.06 -30.62
N THR A 355 -8.59 13.95 -29.94
CA THR A 355 -7.95 12.76 -30.53
C THR A 355 -8.98 11.87 -31.23
N ILE A 356 -10.16 11.68 -30.62
CA ILE A 356 -11.19 10.74 -31.06
C ILE A 356 -12.07 11.32 -32.17
N ALA A 357 -12.48 12.59 -32.08
CA ALA A 357 -13.44 13.16 -33.02
C ALA A 357 -13.03 13.03 -34.50
N PRO A 358 -11.77 13.31 -34.91
CA PRO A 358 -11.37 13.17 -36.31
C PRO A 358 -11.41 11.72 -36.83
N LEU A 359 -11.17 10.74 -35.95
CA LEU A 359 -11.24 9.31 -36.29
C LEU A 359 -12.68 8.83 -36.36
N ALA A 360 -13.50 9.27 -35.42
CA ALA A 360 -14.92 8.96 -35.33
C ALA A 360 -15.70 9.54 -36.51
N GLU A 361 -15.43 10.79 -36.90
CA GLU A 361 -16.07 11.45 -38.06
C GLU A 361 -15.78 10.70 -39.37
N LYS A 362 -14.54 10.26 -39.59
CA LYS A 362 -14.17 9.42 -40.75
C LYS A 362 -14.88 8.06 -40.76
N ALA A 363 -15.26 7.57 -39.58
CA ALA A 363 -16.05 6.36 -39.41
C ALA A 363 -17.57 6.62 -39.40
N GLY A 364 -18.01 7.86 -39.65
CA GLY A 364 -19.42 8.24 -39.67
C GLY A 364 -20.10 8.22 -38.30
N LEU A 365 -19.32 8.34 -37.22
CA LEU A 365 -19.82 8.36 -35.85
C LEU A 365 -20.01 9.79 -35.34
N THR A 366 -21.05 9.98 -34.54
CA THR A 366 -21.37 11.23 -33.86
C THR A 366 -20.83 11.19 -32.43
N VAL A 367 -19.84 12.05 -32.14
CA VAL A 367 -19.22 12.16 -30.81
C VAL A 367 -19.57 13.49 -30.17
N ALA A 368 -19.90 13.49 -28.89
CA ALA A 368 -20.21 14.72 -28.14
C ALA A 368 -19.40 14.85 -26.85
N LEU A 369 -19.21 16.10 -26.39
CA LEU A 369 -18.50 16.42 -25.15
C LEU A 369 -19.50 16.89 -24.09
N LEU A 370 -19.54 16.25 -22.92
CA LEU A 370 -20.35 16.68 -21.78
C LEU A 370 -19.47 16.98 -20.56
N THR A 371 -19.31 18.26 -20.24
CA THR A 371 -18.54 18.74 -19.08
C THR A 371 -19.39 19.65 -18.19
N GLY A 372 -18.77 20.24 -17.17
CA GLY A 372 -19.44 21.24 -16.32
C GLY A 372 -19.61 22.62 -16.96
N ARG A 373 -19.01 22.88 -18.12
CA ARG A 373 -19.01 24.21 -18.75
C ARG A 373 -20.23 24.46 -19.64
N GLU A 374 -20.77 23.43 -20.28
CA GLU A 374 -21.96 23.57 -21.13
C GLU A 374 -23.18 23.92 -20.26
N LYS A 375 -23.81 25.06 -20.52
CA LYS A 375 -24.96 25.59 -19.77
C LYS A 375 -26.12 25.98 -20.68
N GLY A 376 -27.32 26.03 -20.11
CA GLY A 376 -28.52 26.53 -20.79
C GLY A 376 -28.91 25.67 -22.00
N ARG A 377 -29.26 26.33 -23.11
CA ARG A 377 -29.84 25.70 -24.31
C ARG A 377 -28.94 24.63 -24.95
N ALA A 378 -27.63 24.89 -25.06
CA ALA A 378 -26.69 23.96 -25.68
C ALA A 378 -26.59 22.63 -24.90
N ARG A 379 -26.66 22.68 -23.57
CA ARG A 379 -26.70 21.46 -22.74
C ARG A 379 -28.02 20.72 -22.93
N ALA A 380 -29.15 21.43 -22.95
CA ALA A 380 -30.46 20.80 -23.15
C ALA A 380 -30.56 20.10 -24.51
N GLU A 381 -30.07 20.72 -25.58
CA GLU A 381 -30.03 20.12 -26.92
C GLU A 381 -29.13 18.88 -26.96
N LEU A 382 -27.96 18.91 -26.30
CA LEU A 382 -27.09 17.75 -26.20
C LEU A 382 -27.75 16.59 -25.43
N LEU A 383 -28.40 16.88 -24.31
CA LEU A 383 -29.07 15.84 -23.50
C LEU A 383 -30.25 15.22 -24.26
N ALA A 384 -31.03 16.02 -25.00
CA ALA A 384 -32.09 15.50 -25.86
C ALA A 384 -31.53 14.54 -26.93
N ARG A 385 -30.43 14.93 -27.59
CA ARG A 385 -29.73 14.11 -28.59
C ARG A 385 -29.08 12.84 -28.01
N LEU A 386 -28.77 12.84 -26.72
CA LEU A 386 -28.24 11.66 -26.05
C LEU A 386 -29.36 10.66 -25.74
N ALA A 387 -30.50 11.19 -25.28
CA ALA A 387 -31.68 10.41 -24.93
C ALA A 387 -32.42 9.84 -26.16
N ASP A 388 -32.33 10.49 -27.32
CA ASP A 388 -32.93 10.01 -28.58
C ASP A 388 -32.01 9.09 -29.41
N GLY A 389 -30.76 8.90 -28.98
CA GLY A 389 -29.78 8.04 -29.65
C GLY A 389 -28.97 8.70 -30.77
N ALA A 390 -29.14 10.00 -31.03
CA ALA A 390 -28.39 10.73 -32.07
C ALA A 390 -26.90 11.00 -31.73
N VAL A 391 -26.42 10.55 -30.57
CA VAL A 391 -25.01 10.60 -30.15
C VAL A 391 -24.52 9.17 -29.91
N ASP A 392 -23.55 8.71 -30.70
CA ASP A 392 -23.00 7.35 -30.60
C ASP A 392 -22.03 7.20 -29.43
N LEU A 393 -21.16 8.20 -29.25
CA LEU A 393 -20.16 8.24 -28.17
C LEU A 393 -20.19 9.59 -27.46
N VAL A 394 -20.39 9.57 -26.14
CA VAL A 394 -20.21 10.76 -25.30
C VAL A 394 -18.90 10.69 -24.53
N ILE A 395 -18.11 11.75 -24.60
CA ILE A 395 -16.89 11.94 -23.80
C ILE A 395 -17.22 12.96 -22.72
N GLY A 396 -16.88 12.71 -21.47
CA GLY A 396 -17.25 13.63 -20.42
C GLY A 396 -16.53 13.44 -19.10
N THR A 397 -16.91 14.27 -18.14
CA THR A 397 -16.38 14.22 -16.77
C THR A 397 -17.41 13.59 -15.83
N HIS A 398 -17.34 13.88 -14.54
CA HIS A 398 -18.36 13.51 -13.56
C HIS A 398 -19.78 13.97 -13.94
N ALA A 399 -19.92 14.89 -14.90
CA ALA A 399 -21.19 15.29 -15.47
C ALA A 399 -21.99 14.11 -16.08
N LEU A 400 -21.34 13.05 -16.57
CA LEU A 400 -21.99 11.93 -17.26
C LEU A 400 -22.94 11.11 -16.38
N PHE A 401 -22.71 11.06 -15.07
CA PHE A 401 -23.54 10.29 -14.13
C PHE A 401 -24.47 11.16 -13.28
N GLN A 402 -24.55 12.47 -13.56
CA GLN A 402 -25.48 13.36 -12.88
C GLN A 402 -26.94 12.99 -13.18
N GLU A 403 -27.85 13.37 -12.29
CA GLU A 403 -29.29 13.29 -12.55
C GLU A 403 -29.66 14.14 -13.79
N GLY A 404 -30.57 13.62 -14.63
CA GLY A 404 -30.99 14.26 -15.88
C GLY A 404 -30.07 14.02 -17.09
N VAL A 405 -29.08 13.13 -16.97
CA VAL A 405 -28.33 12.60 -18.11
C VAL A 405 -28.83 11.19 -18.41
N ASP A 406 -29.62 11.06 -19.46
CA ASP A 406 -30.26 9.81 -19.87
C ASP A 406 -29.77 9.39 -21.25
N PHE A 407 -29.51 8.10 -21.40
CA PHE A 407 -29.07 7.47 -22.64
C PHE A 407 -30.25 6.72 -23.26
N HIS A 408 -30.27 6.61 -24.59
CA HIS A 408 -31.22 5.77 -25.30
C HIS A 408 -30.94 4.27 -25.03
N ASP A 409 -29.69 3.82 -25.25
CA ASP A 409 -29.24 2.47 -24.91
C ASP A 409 -27.72 2.44 -24.68
N LEU A 410 -27.29 2.79 -23.47
CA LEU A 410 -25.87 2.70 -23.09
C LEU A 410 -25.45 1.22 -22.96
N ALA A 411 -24.43 0.83 -23.71
CA ALA A 411 -23.86 -0.52 -23.70
C ALA A 411 -22.50 -0.60 -23.02
N LEU A 412 -21.66 0.43 -23.18
CA LEU A 412 -20.28 0.42 -22.70
C LEU A 412 -19.94 1.71 -21.96
N ALA A 413 -19.48 1.57 -20.72
CA ALA A 413 -18.91 2.64 -19.92
C ALA A 413 -17.37 2.47 -19.81
N ILE A 414 -16.64 3.41 -20.38
CA ILE A 414 -15.18 3.47 -20.35
C ILE A 414 -14.75 4.48 -19.29
N VAL A 415 -13.88 4.07 -18.37
CA VAL A 415 -13.40 4.93 -17.28
C VAL A 415 -11.88 5.08 -17.37
N ASP A 416 -11.39 6.29 -17.66
CA ASP A 416 -9.96 6.60 -17.71
C ASP A 416 -9.43 7.09 -16.36
N GLU A 417 -8.15 6.79 -16.08
CA GLU A 417 -7.47 7.13 -14.82
C GLU A 417 -8.28 6.79 -13.56
N GLN A 418 -8.65 5.51 -13.46
CA GLN A 418 -9.60 4.98 -12.48
C GLN A 418 -9.34 5.33 -11.00
N HIS A 419 -8.10 5.58 -10.63
CA HIS A 419 -7.69 5.83 -9.24
C HIS A 419 -8.19 7.18 -8.71
N ARG A 420 -8.70 8.06 -9.59
CA ARG A 420 -9.29 9.35 -9.21
C ARG A 420 -10.80 9.27 -8.96
N PHE A 421 -11.44 8.15 -9.29
CA PHE A 421 -12.88 7.95 -9.17
C PHE A 421 -13.22 6.96 -8.06
N GLY A 422 -14.15 7.35 -7.18
CA GLY A 422 -14.65 6.45 -6.14
C GLY A 422 -15.49 5.31 -6.71
N VAL A 423 -15.59 4.20 -5.97
CA VAL A 423 -16.39 3.01 -6.36
C VAL A 423 -17.82 3.39 -6.74
N HIS A 424 -18.45 4.29 -5.98
CA HIS A 424 -19.81 4.78 -6.23
C HIS A 424 -19.99 5.46 -7.59
N GLN A 425 -19.00 6.19 -8.09
CA GLN A 425 -19.11 6.94 -9.34
C GLN A 425 -19.10 6.00 -10.56
N ARG A 426 -18.36 4.89 -10.47
CA ARG A 426 -18.34 3.85 -11.52
C ARG A 426 -19.67 3.11 -11.60
N LEU A 427 -20.21 2.73 -10.44
CA LEU A 427 -21.52 2.09 -10.36
C LEU A 427 -22.64 3.02 -10.85
N ALA A 428 -22.55 4.33 -10.59
CA ALA A 428 -23.53 5.30 -11.04
C ALA A 428 -23.58 5.43 -12.58
N LEU A 429 -22.43 5.39 -13.27
CA LEU A 429 -22.40 5.41 -14.73
C LEU A 429 -22.89 4.09 -15.33
N ALA A 430 -22.49 2.95 -14.77
CA ALA A 430 -22.99 1.65 -15.20
C ALA A 430 -24.50 1.49 -14.97
N ALA A 431 -25.06 2.14 -13.96
CA ALA A 431 -26.50 2.15 -13.67
C ALA A 431 -27.33 3.04 -14.63
N LYS A 432 -26.70 3.79 -15.54
CA LYS A 432 -27.40 4.60 -16.55
C LYS A 432 -27.96 3.79 -17.73
N GLY A 433 -27.61 2.51 -17.83
CA GLY A 433 -28.15 1.59 -18.82
C GLY A 433 -28.39 0.22 -18.22
N GLU A 434 -29.04 -0.65 -18.98
CA GLU A 434 -29.25 -2.04 -18.59
C GLU A 434 -28.02 -2.89 -18.94
N ALA A 435 -27.47 -3.59 -17.94
CA ALA A 435 -26.33 -4.50 -18.08
C ALA A 435 -25.12 -3.88 -18.82
N VAL A 436 -24.78 -2.62 -18.50
CA VAL A 436 -23.68 -1.88 -19.12
C VAL A 436 -22.32 -2.55 -18.85
N ASP A 437 -21.62 -2.90 -19.91
CA ASP A 437 -20.24 -3.35 -19.86
C ASP A 437 -19.30 -2.25 -19.38
N VAL A 438 -18.30 -2.59 -18.58
CA VAL A 438 -17.38 -1.62 -17.98
C VAL A 438 -15.93 -1.92 -18.38
N LEU A 439 -15.32 -0.96 -19.07
CA LEU A 439 -13.90 -0.98 -19.41
C LEU A 439 -13.17 0.09 -18.59
N VAL A 440 -12.24 -0.34 -17.76
CA VAL A 440 -11.46 0.54 -16.91
C VAL A 440 -10.05 0.67 -17.47
N MET A 441 -9.51 1.88 -17.55
CA MET A 441 -8.15 2.14 -18.03
C MET A 441 -7.26 2.69 -16.93
N THR A 442 -5.99 2.26 -16.92
CA THR A 442 -4.96 2.81 -16.02
C THR A 442 -3.64 3.01 -16.76
N ALA A 443 -2.99 4.14 -16.47
CA ALA A 443 -1.67 4.45 -16.98
C ALA A 443 -0.54 3.82 -16.14
N THR A 444 -0.80 3.49 -14.89
CA THR A 444 0.11 2.72 -14.04
C THR A 444 -0.21 1.23 -14.18
N PRO A 445 0.73 0.42 -14.69
CA PRO A 445 0.64 -1.03 -14.59
C PRO A 445 0.48 -1.42 -13.14
N ILE A 446 -0.55 -2.21 -12.83
CA ILE A 446 -0.79 -2.71 -11.48
C ILE A 446 -0.45 -4.20 -11.53
N PRO A 447 0.47 -4.70 -10.69
CA PRO A 447 0.80 -6.12 -10.65
C PRO A 447 -0.48 -6.96 -10.57
N ARG A 448 -0.56 -8.03 -11.37
CA ARG A 448 -1.77 -8.85 -11.50
C ARG A 448 -2.27 -9.39 -10.17
N THR A 449 -1.37 -9.68 -9.24
CA THR A 449 -1.69 -10.09 -7.86
C THR A 449 -2.50 -9.03 -7.10
N LEU A 450 -2.24 -7.74 -7.34
CA LEU A 450 -2.93 -6.62 -6.69
C LEU A 450 -4.25 -6.29 -7.35
N VAL A 451 -4.34 -6.40 -8.68
CA VAL A 451 -5.59 -6.22 -9.43
C VAL A 451 -6.67 -7.14 -8.87
N LEU A 452 -6.31 -8.41 -8.71
CA LEU A 452 -7.15 -9.49 -8.19
C LEU A 452 -7.53 -9.35 -6.72
N THR A 453 -6.79 -8.54 -5.95
CA THR A 453 -7.02 -8.33 -4.52
C THR A 453 -7.87 -7.08 -4.26
N TYR A 454 -7.68 -6.02 -5.06
CA TYR A 454 -8.30 -4.71 -4.84
C TYR A 454 -9.56 -4.47 -5.68
N PHE A 455 -9.66 -5.06 -6.87
CA PHE A 455 -10.75 -4.81 -7.82
C PHE A 455 -11.71 -6.00 -8.03
N GLY A 456 -11.50 -7.11 -7.31
CA GLY A 456 -12.31 -8.32 -7.45
C GLY A 456 -11.97 -9.16 -8.69
N ASP A 457 -12.94 -9.92 -9.21
CA ASP A 457 -12.82 -10.70 -10.45
C ASP A 457 -12.95 -9.78 -11.68
N MET A 458 -11.90 -8.98 -11.91
CA MET A 458 -11.79 -8.13 -13.09
C MET A 458 -10.80 -8.79 -14.06
N ASP A 459 -11.27 -9.12 -15.26
CA ASP A 459 -10.38 -9.56 -16.32
C ASP A 459 -9.40 -8.44 -16.69
N SER A 460 -8.19 -8.78 -17.12
CA SER A 460 -7.17 -7.78 -17.44
C SER A 460 -6.54 -8.01 -18.80
N SER A 461 -6.29 -6.90 -19.50
CA SER A 461 -5.54 -6.85 -20.76
C SER A 461 -4.36 -5.90 -20.58
N GLU A 462 -3.17 -6.32 -21.00
CA GLU A 462 -1.92 -5.59 -20.79
C GLU A 462 -1.33 -5.11 -22.13
N LEU A 463 -1.11 -3.81 -22.26
CA LEU A 463 -0.42 -3.18 -23.39
C LEU A 463 1.06 -2.99 -23.06
N ARG A 464 1.88 -4.00 -23.38
CA ARG A 464 3.33 -4.03 -23.08
C ARG A 464 4.19 -3.37 -24.16
N GLU A 465 3.70 -3.32 -25.40
CA GLU A 465 4.43 -2.75 -26.52
C GLU A 465 4.23 -1.23 -26.59
N LYS A 466 5.31 -0.48 -26.80
CA LYS A 466 5.24 0.96 -27.11
C LYS A 466 5.04 1.14 -28.62
N PRO A 467 4.24 2.13 -29.07
CA PRO A 467 4.13 2.45 -30.50
C PRO A 467 5.48 2.81 -31.13
N ALA A 468 5.65 2.52 -32.42
CA ALA A 468 6.89 2.75 -33.15
C ALA A 468 7.28 4.25 -33.18
N GLY A 469 8.59 4.53 -33.06
CA GLY A 469 9.16 5.89 -33.22
C GLY A 469 9.49 6.64 -31.92
N ARG A 470 9.26 6.05 -30.73
CA ARG A 470 9.58 6.69 -29.45
C ARG A 470 11.04 6.47 -29.03
N GLN A 471 11.75 7.55 -28.71
CA GLN A 471 13.11 7.49 -28.19
C GLN A 471 13.12 7.26 -26.66
N PRO A 472 14.12 6.56 -26.12
CA PRO A 472 14.29 6.40 -24.67
C PRO A 472 14.60 7.74 -23.98
N ILE A 473 14.12 7.88 -22.75
CA ILE A 473 14.30 9.04 -21.88
C ILE A 473 15.58 8.87 -21.07
N ASP A 474 16.56 9.77 -21.26
CA ASP A 474 17.78 9.79 -20.46
C ASP A 474 17.44 10.21 -19.02
N THR A 475 17.47 9.24 -18.10
CA THR A 475 17.09 9.44 -16.69
C THR A 475 18.35 9.52 -15.83
N ARG A 476 18.51 10.61 -15.06
CA ARG A 476 19.71 10.86 -14.23
C ARG A 476 19.32 11.25 -12.81
N ALA A 477 19.92 10.59 -11.82
CA ALA A 477 19.80 10.97 -10.41
C ALA A 477 20.97 11.87 -9.99
N ILE A 478 20.69 13.05 -9.47
CA ILE A 478 21.68 14.09 -9.17
C ILE A 478 21.44 14.67 -7.76
N PRO A 479 22.47 14.87 -6.93
CA PRO A 479 22.31 15.53 -5.64
C PRO A 479 21.82 16.98 -5.79
N THR A 480 20.94 17.43 -4.90
CA THR A 480 20.41 18.82 -4.89
C THR A 480 21.51 19.87 -4.78
N ASP A 481 22.69 19.55 -4.24
CA ASP A 481 23.84 20.45 -4.16
C ASP A 481 24.30 20.97 -5.54
N ARG A 482 23.91 20.29 -6.63
CA ARG A 482 24.24 20.65 -8.01
C ARG A 482 23.08 21.31 -8.76
N ILE A 483 22.08 21.82 -8.05
CA ILE A 483 20.88 22.44 -8.63
C ILE A 483 21.22 23.59 -9.58
N ASP A 484 22.23 24.41 -9.26
CA ASP A 484 22.65 25.55 -10.09
C ASP A 484 23.16 25.09 -11.46
N GLU A 485 23.84 23.95 -11.55
CA GLU A 485 24.26 23.37 -12.83
C GLU A 485 23.07 22.93 -13.68
N ILE A 486 22.00 22.45 -13.03
CA ILE A 486 20.75 22.04 -13.70
C ILE A 486 19.99 23.27 -14.19
N VAL A 487 19.89 24.32 -13.38
CA VAL A 487 19.28 25.59 -13.78
C VAL A 487 20.03 26.20 -14.98
N ALA A 488 21.36 26.22 -14.97
CA ALA A 488 22.15 26.71 -16.10
C ALA A 488 21.96 25.88 -17.38
N ARG A 489 21.86 24.54 -17.27
CA ARG A 489 21.55 23.66 -18.41
C ARG A 489 20.14 23.86 -18.92
N LEU A 490 19.19 24.04 -18.01
CA LEU A 490 17.79 24.31 -18.33
C LEU A 490 17.67 25.61 -19.14
N GLY A 491 18.37 26.67 -18.74
CA GLY A 491 18.40 27.94 -19.47
C GLY A 491 18.77 27.78 -20.96
N ARG A 492 19.84 27.04 -21.26
CA ARG A 492 20.25 26.74 -22.64
C ARG A 492 19.17 25.97 -23.42
N ALA A 493 18.54 24.98 -22.79
CA ALA A 493 17.47 24.24 -23.43
C ALA A 493 16.23 25.11 -23.73
N LEU A 494 15.88 26.02 -22.82
CA LEU A 494 14.77 26.96 -23.03
C LEU A 494 15.09 27.97 -24.15
N GLU A 495 16.35 28.38 -24.31
CA GLU A 495 16.82 29.20 -25.44
C GLU A 495 16.74 28.46 -26.78
N GLU A 496 16.97 27.15 -26.79
CA GLU A 496 16.76 26.26 -27.95
C GLU A 496 15.28 26.02 -28.26
N GLY A 497 14.35 26.64 -27.52
CA GLY A 497 12.91 26.53 -27.74
C GLY A 497 12.26 25.32 -27.05
N ARG A 498 13.01 24.54 -26.28
CA ARG A 498 12.47 23.38 -25.56
C ARG A 498 11.57 23.82 -24.42
N ARG A 499 10.64 22.94 -24.06
CA ARG A 499 9.77 23.13 -22.88
C ARG A 499 10.15 22.15 -21.77
N ALA A 500 9.91 22.57 -20.53
CA ALA A 500 10.32 21.81 -19.37
C ALA A 500 9.32 21.86 -18.22
N TYR A 501 9.28 20.76 -17.47
CA TYR A 501 8.57 20.65 -16.20
C TYR A 501 9.54 20.73 -15.03
N TRP A 502 9.15 21.43 -13.98
CA TRP A 502 9.86 21.47 -12.70
C TRP A 502 8.92 21.08 -11.57
N ILE A 503 9.09 19.89 -11.01
CA ILE A 503 8.17 19.28 -10.07
C ILE A 503 8.68 19.44 -8.63
N CYS A 504 7.86 20.06 -7.80
CA CYS A 504 8.10 20.20 -6.36
C CYS A 504 7.27 19.17 -5.57
N PRO A 505 7.84 18.49 -4.55
CA PRO A 505 7.12 17.52 -3.72
C PRO A 505 6.03 18.18 -2.86
N LEU A 506 5.03 17.37 -2.48
CA LEU A 506 4.13 17.64 -1.36
C LEU A 506 4.60 16.81 -0.15
N VAL A 507 4.47 17.33 1.06
CA VAL A 507 4.75 16.64 2.32
C VAL A 507 3.43 16.36 3.02
N GLU A 508 3.19 15.09 3.36
CA GLU A 508 1.92 14.63 3.92
C GLU A 508 1.52 15.27 5.27
N GLU A 509 2.45 15.95 5.95
CA GLU A 509 2.24 16.53 7.28
C GLU A 509 1.73 17.99 7.26
N SER A 510 1.80 18.72 6.13
CA SER A 510 1.30 20.11 6.06
C SER A 510 1.09 20.67 4.65
N GLU A 511 -0.16 20.60 4.13
CA GLU A 511 -0.54 21.25 2.86
C GLU A 511 -0.31 22.78 2.80
N THR A 512 -0.06 23.43 3.94
CA THR A 512 0.25 24.87 4.00
C THR A 512 1.74 25.18 3.77
N SER A 513 2.64 24.28 4.19
CA SER A 513 4.10 24.48 4.04
C SER A 513 4.58 24.22 2.61
N ASP A 514 3.94 23.30 1.88
CA ASP A 514 4.47 22.83 0.59
C ASP A 514 4.12 23.73 -0.60
N LEU A 515 3.01 24.45 -0.48
CA LEU A 515 2.65 25.49 -1.45
C LEU A 515 3.64 26.63 -1.41
N ALA A 516 4.17 26.95 -0.22
CA ALA A 516 5.23 27.92 -0.07
C ALA A 516 6.50 27.47 -0.79
N ALA A 517 6.80 26.15 -0.83
CA ALA A 517 7.95 25.62 -1.56
C ALA A 517 7.81 25.76 -3.08
N ALA A 518 6.64 25.41 -3.65
CA ALA A 518 6.40 25.59 -5.08
C ALA A 518 6.38 27.07 -5.49
N GLN A 519 5.81 27.95 -4.66
CA GLN A 519 5.80 29.40 -4.89
C GLN A 519 7.18 30.04 -4.74
N ALA A 520 7.97 29.61 -3.75
CA ALA A 520 9.35 30.06 -3.58
C ALA A 520 10.21 29.66 -4.79
N ARG A 521 10.14 28.38 -5.20
CA ARG A 521 10.84 27.89 -6.38
C ARG A 521 10.41 28.61 -7.65
N PHE A 522 9.11 28.88 -7.80
CA PHE A 522 8.61 29.71 -8.88
C PHE A 522 9.22 31.11 -8.87
N GLY A 523 9.26 31.80 -7.72
CA GLY A 523 9.89 33.11 -7.60
C GLY A 523 11.39 33.10 -7.95
N GLU A 524 12.12 32.08 -7.50
CA GLU A 524 13.54 31.90 -7.83
C GLU A 524 13.77 31.68 -9.33
N LEU A 525 13.01 30.78 -9.96
CA LEU A 525 13.14 30.49 -11.38
C LEU A 525 12.61 31.63 -12.25
N GLN A 526 11.58 32.35 -11.81
CA GLN A 526 11.06 33.54 -12.47
C GLN A 526 12.09 34.68 -12.43
N ALA A 527 12.84 34.83 -11.34
CA ALA A 527 13.94 35.79 -11.29
C ALA A 527 15.05 35.48 -12.30
N HIS A 528 15.27 34.19 -12.63
CA HIS A 528 16.28 33.75 -13.61
C HIS A 528 15.78 33.77 -15.06
N PHE A 529 14.55 33.32 -15.32
CA PHE A 529 14.02 33.07 -16.67
C PHE A 529 12.88 34.02 -17.08
N GLY A 530 12.47 34.93 -16.19
CA GLY A 530 11.45 35.94 -16.45
C GLY A 530 10.06 35.36 -16.72
N ALA A 531 9.36 35.95 -17.70
CA ALA A 531 7.98 35.59 -18.06
C ALA A 531 7.83 34.18 -18.68
N ARG A 532 8.94 33.47 -18.93
CA ARG A 532 8.91 32.11 -19.48
C ARG A 532 8.43 31.06 -18.47
N VAL A 533 8.32 31.41 -17.19
CA VAL A 533 7.97 30.50 -16.10
C VAL A 533 6.48 30.62 -15.75
N GLY A 534 5.77 29.50 -15.74
CA GLY A 534 4.41 29.35 -15.22
C GLY A 534 4.38 28.57 -13.90
N LEU A 535 3.29 28.70 -13.15
CA LEU A 535 3.06 28.00 -11.87
C LEU A 535 1.72 27.26 -11.89
N VAL A 536 1.71 25.99 -11.45
CA VAL A 536 0.49 25.21 -11.24
C VAL A 536 0.56 24.43 -9.93
N HIS A 537 -0.38 24.67 -9.00
CA HIS A 537 -0.43 23.94 -7.73
C HIS A 537 -1.86 23.64 -7.25
N GLY A 538 -1.99 22.71 -6.29
CA GLY A 538 -3.27 22.17 -5.80
C GLY A 538 -4.31 23.20 -5.34
N LYS A 539 -3.89 24.31 -4.72
CA LYS A 539 -4.80 25.36 -4.23
C LYS A 539 -5.24 26.43 -5.24
N MET A 540 -4.72 26.42 -6.47
CA MET A 540 -5.20 27.35 -7.50
C MET A 540 -6.65 27.05 -7.87
N LYS A 541 -7.42 28.09 -8.20
CA LYS A 541 -8.80 27.90 -8.68
C LYS A 541 -8.77 27.15 -10.02
N GLY A 542 -9.82 26.37 -10.31
CA GLY A 542 -9.87 25.56 -11.54
C GLY A 542 -9.58 26.36 -12.80
N ALA A 543 -10.20 27.54 -12.95
CA ALA A 543 -9.97 28.41 -14.11
C ALA A 543 -8.51 28.93 -14.23
N GLU A 544 -7.84 29.19 -13.10
CA GLU A 544 -6.44 29.65 -13.08
C GLU A 544 -5.49 28.52 -13.46
N LYS A 545 -5.73 27.30 -12.96
CA LYS A 545 -4.97 26.11 -13.36
C LYS A 545 -5.10 25.84 -14.85
N ASP A 546 -6.33 25.87 -15.35
CA ASP A 546 -6.62 25.63 -16.77
C ASP A 546 -5.92 26.67 -17.65
N ALA A 547 -5.93 27.94 -17.25
CA ALA A 547 -5.24 29.01 -17.97
C ALA A 547 -3.71 28.83 -17.99
N ALA A 548 -3.10 28.51 -16.84
CA ALA A 548 -1.66 28.28 -16.75
C ALA A 548 -1.21 27.05 -17.56
N MET A 549 -1.98 25.96 -17.51
CA MET A 549 -1.72 24.76 -18.32
C MET A 549 -1.91 25.04 -19.82
N ALA A 550 -2.92 25.83 -20.20
CA ALA A 550 -3.14 26.23 -21.59
C ALA A 550 -2.00 27.12 -22.13
N ALA A 551 -1.53 28.09 -21.34
CA ALA A 551 -0.40 28.94 -21.69
C ALA A 551 0.88 28.11 -21.91
N PHE A 552 1.13 27.11 -21.06
CA PHE A 552 2.25 26.18 -21.23
C PHE A 552 2.12 25.30 -22.49
N ALA A 553 0.91 24.78 -22.75
CA ALA A 553 0.63 23.99 -23.95
C ALA A 553 0.74 24.81 -25.25
N ALA A 554 0.36 26.08 -25.22
CA ALA A 554 0.48 27.02 -26.34
C ALA A 554 1.92 27.54 -26.54
N GLY A 555 2.81 27.33 -25.57
CA GLY A 555 4.21 27.80 -25.61
C GLY A 555 4.41 29.24 -25.14
N GLU A 556 3.38 29.87 -24.58
CA GLU A 556 3.48 31.20 -23.94
C GLU A 556 4.38 31.17 -22.71
N THR A 557 4.36 30.04 -21.98
CA THR A 557 5.37 29.70 -20.97
C THR A 557 6.16 28.49 -21.44
N GLN A 558 7.47 28.47 -21.17
CA GLN A 558 8.36 27.39 -21.56
C GLN A 558 8.79 26.50 -20.38
N LEU A 559 8.68 26.99 -19.15
CA LEU A 559 8.97 26.25 -17.92
C LEU A 559 7.74 26.24 -17.02
N LEU A 560 7.24 25.06 -16.66
CA LEU A 560 6.11 24.92 -15.73
C LEU A 560 6.59 24.41 -14.38
N VAL A 561 6.56 25.28 -13.37
CA VAL A 561 6.76 24.89 -11.97
C VAL A 561 5.46 24.33 -11.42
N ALA A 562 5.48 23.10 -10.93
CA ALA A 562 4.26 22.46 -10.47
C ALA A 562 4.45 21.50 -9.30
N THR A 563 3.36 21.26 -8.57
CA THR A 563 3.29 20.10 -7.65
C THR A 563 2.82 18.85 -8.40
N THR A 564 2.57 17.75 -7.69
CA THR A 564 2.01 16.48 -8.24
C THR A 564 0.68 16.64 -8.98
N VAL A 565 0.08 17.82 -9.04
CA VAL A 565 -1.14 18.07 -9.82
C VAL A 565 -0.95 17.82 -11.32
N VAL A 566 0.29 17.93 -11.83
CA VAL A 566 0.62 17.61 -13.23
C VAL A 566 0.61 16.10 -13.52
N GLU A 567 0.49 15.25 -12.49
CA GLU A 567 0.28 13.80 -12.66
C GLU A 567 -0.95 13.48 -13.53
N VAL A 568 -1.93 14.39 -13.68
CA VAL A 568 -3.12 14.19 -14.51
C VAL A 568 -3.29 15.30 -15.56
N GLY A 569 -2.76 15.04 -16.76
CA GLY A 569 -3.37 15.44 -18.04
C GLY A 569 -3.09 16.85 -18.55
N VAL A 570 -1.95 17.03 -19.22
CA VAL A 570 -1.82 17.68 -20.55
C VAL A 570 -0.72 16.93 -21.30
N ASP A 571 -0.93 16.66 -22.59
CA ASP A 571 0.12 16.17 -23.49
C ASP A 571 0.76 17.36 -24.21
N VAL A 572 2.05 17.60 -23.93
CA VAL A 572 2.85 18.65 -24.56
C VAL A 572 4.04 17.97 -25.25
N PRO A 573 3.93 17.63 -26.55
CA PRO A 573 4.97 16.89 -27.27
C PRO A 573 6.35 17.54 -27.23
N GLU A 574 6.39 18.88 -27.18
CA GLU A 574 7.60 19.70 -27.15
C GLU A 574 8.22 19.85 -25.75
N ALA A 575 7.57 19.29 -24.71
CA ALA A 575 8.16 19.19 -23.38
C ALA A 575 9.14 18.00 -23.34
N SER A 576 10.43 18.30 -23.50
CA SER A 576 11.50 17.30 -23.56
C SER A 576 12.29 17.17 -22.26
N ILE A 577 12.09 18.05 -21.27
CA ILE A 577 12.84 18.02 -20.00
C ILE A 577 11.88 17.98 -18.81
N ILE A 578 12.16 17.10 -17.84
CA ILE A 578 11.50 17.12 -16.54
C ILE A 578 12.54 17.09 -15.41
N VAL A 579 12.41 18.00 -14.46
CA VAL A 579 13.20 18.05 -13.23
C VAL A 579 12.27 17.75 -12.06
N ILE A 580 12.62 16.76 -11.23
CA ILE A 580 11.85 16.36 -10.05
C ILE A 580 12.69 16.65 -8.81
N GLU A 581 12.30 17.65 -8.02
CA GLU A 581 12.92 17.96 -6.73
C GLU A 581 12.58 16.93 -5.67
N HIS A 582 13.54 16.60 -4.81
CA HIS A 582 13.36 15.64 -3.71
C HIS A 582 12.72 14.32 -4.17
N ALA A 583 13.24 13.75 -5.26
CA ALA A 583 12.75 12.52 -5.86
C ALA A 583 12.72 11.34 -4.86
N GLU A 584 13.56 11.37 -3.80
CA GLU A 584 13.55 10.38 -2.72
C GLU A 584 12.22 10.29 -1.95
N ARG A 585 11.38 11.35 -2.01
CA ARG A 585 10.10 11.43 -1.30
C ARG A 585 8.94 10.83 -2.09
N PHE A 586 9.08 10.66 -3.39
CA PHE A 586 8.00 10.15 -4.25
C PHE A 586 8.00 8.63 -4.31
N GLY A 587 6.82 8.03 -4.43
CA GLY A 587 6.69 6.60 -4.77
C GLY A 587 7.20 6.31 -6.18
N LEU A 588 7.61 5.07 -6.47
CA LEU A 588 8.18 4.72 -7.78
C LEU A 588 7.16 4.90 -8.91
N ALA A 589 5.89 4.54 -8.65
CA ALA A 589 4.79 4.73 -9.60
C ALA A 589 4.56 6.22 -9.95
N GLN A 590 4.64 7.12 -8.96
CA GLN A 590 4.51 8.57 -9.18
C GLN A 590 5.67 9.10 -10.02
N LEU A 591 6.90 8.70 -9.68
CA LEU A 591 8.08 9.07 -10.47
C LEU A 591 7.98 8.59 -11.92
N HIS A 592 7.46 7.38 -12.14
CA HIS A 592 7.22 6.85 -13.49
C HIS A 592 6.17 7.64 -14.25
N GLN A 593 5.04 7.99 -13.62
CA GLN A 593 4.00 8.83 -14.22
C GLN A 593 4.53 10.23 -14.58
N LEU A 594 5.30 10.86 -13.68
CA LEU A 594 5.94 12.15 -13.91
C LEU A 594 6.93 12.06 -15.07
N ARG A 595 7.82 11.05 -15.09
CA ARG A 595 8.75 10.81 -16.21
C ARG A 595 8.00 10.65 -17.54
N GLY A 596 6.84 9.97 -17.54
CA GLY A 596 5.99 9.79 -18.72
C GLY A 596 5.34 11.08 -19.26
N ARG A 597 5.54 12.24 -18.61
CA ARG A 597 5.12 13.56 -19.10
C ARG A 597 6.04 14.10 -20.20
N VAL A 598 7.24 13.55 -20.34
CA VAL A 598 8.18 13.89 -21.44
C VAL A 598 8.38 12.69 -22.37
N GLY A 599 9.08 12.89 -23.49
CA GLY A 599 9.36 11.83 -24.46
C GLY A 599 8.15 11.46 -25.32
N ARG A 600 7.29 12.44 -25.63
CA ARG A 600 6.10 12.25 -26.49
C ARG A 600 6.29 12.74 -27.93
N GLY A 601 7.22 13.68 -28.14
CA GLY A 601 7.68 14.09 -29.47
C GLY A 601 8.80 13.21 -30.02
N SER A 602 9.37 13.64 -31.15
CA SER A 602 10.55 13.03 -31.78
C SER A 602 11.87 13.44 -31.13
N GLU A 603 11.85 14.41 -30.21
CA GLU A 603 13.04 14.91 -29.53
C GLU A 603 13.53 13.99 -28.41
N ALA A 604 14.86 13.91 -28.26
CA ALA A 604 15.49 13.25 -27.14
C ALA A 604 15.08 13.93 -25.82
N SER A 605 14.49 13.16 -24.91
CA SER A 605 13.95 13.67 -23.65
C SER A 605 14.81 13.29 -22.45
N THR A 606 14.84 14.15 -21.44
CA THR A 606 15.67 13.97 -20.23
C THR A 606 14.82 14.07 -18.97
N CYS A 607 15.03 13.14 -18.03
CA CYS A 607 14.44 13.15 -16.69
C CYS A 607 15.53 13.31 -15.63
N VAL A 608 15.49 14.40 -14.87
CA VAL A 608 16.44 14.70 -13.79
C VAL A 608 15.76 14.49 -12.44
N LEU A 609 16.29 13.56 -11.65
CA LEU A 609 15.83 13.24 -10.30
C LEU A 609 16.78 13.91 -9.29
N LEU A 610 16.37 15.04 -8.73
CA LEU A 610 17.14 15.72 -7.69
C LEU A 610 16.88 15.08 -6.34
N TYR A 611 17.94 14.76 -5.59
CA TYR A 611 17.80 14.15 -4.26
C TYR A 611 18.71 14.75 -3.19
N ARG A 612 18.27 14.68 -1.93
CA ARG A 612 19.08 15.13 -0.78
C ARG A 612 19.92 13.99 -0.20
N ARG A 613 21.16 14.29 0.21
CA ARG A 613 22.03 13.35 0.93
C ARG A 613 21.80 13.41 2.46
N PRO A 614 21.95 12.28 3.19
CA PRO A 614 22.17 10.92 2.70
C PRO A 614 20.88 10.27 2.19
N LEU A 615 21.00 9.40 1.18
CA LEU A 615 19.89 8.56 0.70
C LEU A 615 19.74 7.34 1.62
N GLY A 616 18.51 7.06 2.05
CA GLY A 616 18.18 5.76 2.63
C GLY A 616 18.26 4.66 1.58
N GLU A 617 18.48 3.41 2.01
CA GLU A 617 18.69 2.27 1.10
C GLU A 617 17.48 2.03 0.17
N ILE A 618 16.26 2.12 0.68
CA ILE A 618 15.02 2.00 -0.11
C ILE A 618 14.92 3.12 -1.16
N ALA A 619 15.21 4.36 -0.78
CA ALA A 619 15.17 5.49 -1.70
C ALA A 619 16.22 5.35 -2.81
N ARG A 620 17.43 4.86 -2.46
CA ARG A 620 18.50 4.56 -3.42
C ARG A 620 18.04 3.50 -4.43
N GLN A 621 17.49 2.39 -3.96
CA GLN A 621 17.00 1.32 -4.83
C GLN A 621 15.86 1.80 -5.73
N ARG A 622 14.95 2.64 -5.22
CA ARG A 622 13.86 3.26 -6.00
C ARG A 622 14.36 4.12 -7.15
N LEU A 623 15.27 5.06 -6.86
CA LEU A 623 15.82 5.95 -7.89
C LEU A 623 16.63 5.16 -8.94
N GLU A 624 17.35 4.12 -8.50
CA GLU A 624 18.10 3.24 -9.41
C GLU A 624 17.19 2.39 -10.30
N ALA A 625 16.08 1.86 -9.76
CA ALA A 625 15.08 1.15 -10.55
C ALA A 625 14.55 2.04 -11.68
N LEU A 626 14.17 3.29 -11.39
CA LEU A 626 13.70 4.24 -12.40
C LEU A 626 14.79 4.59 -13.44
N ARG A 627 16.05 4.66 -13.01
CA ARG A 627 17.20 4.93 -13.90
C ARG A 627 17.49 3.77 -14.85
N SER A 628 17.31 2.54 -14.37
CA SER A 628 17.69 1.32 -15.08
C SER A 628 16.63 0.81 -16.06
N SER A 629 15.36 1.22 -15.90
CA SER A 629 14.26 0.70 -16.71
C SER A 629 13.21 1.75 -17.04
N GLU A 630 12.69 1.66 -18.26
CA GLU A 630 11.51 2.40 -18.71
C GLU A 630 10.21 1.59 -18.66
N ASP A 631 10.30 0.29 -18.40
CA ASP A 631 9.15 -0.58 -18.41
C ASP A 631 8.31 -0.35 -17.14
N GLY A 632 7.12 0.23 -17.34
CA GLY A 632 6.17 0.49 -16.26
C GLY A 632 5.76 -0.76 -15.49
N PHE A 633 5.74 -1.94 -16.12
CA PHE A 633 5.42 -3.22 -15.43
C PHE A 633 6.56 -3.63 -14.51
N PHE A 634 7.79 -3.62 -15.01
CA PHE A 634 8.98 -3.85 -14.19
C PHE A 634 9.03 -2.88 -13.01
N LEU A 635 8.79 -1.58 -13.25
CA LEU A 635 8.81 -0.58 -12.19
C LEU A 635 7.70 -0.78 -11.17
N ALA A 636 6.51 -1.23 -11.58
CA ALA A 636 5.43 -1.54 -10.66
C ALA A 636 5.74 -2.77 -9.78
N GLU A 637 6.39 -3.80 -10.33
CA GLU A 637 6.90 -4.94 -9.55
C GLU A 637 8.00 -4.53 -8.58
N GLN A 638 8.92 -3.65 -9.00
CA GLN A 638 9.93 -3.12 -8.09
C GLN A 638 9.31 -2.24 -7.01
N ASP A 639 8.30 -1.42 -7.31
CA ASP A 639 7.59 -0.61 -6.31
C ASP A 639 6.94 -1.53 -5.25
N LEU A 640 6.32 -2.62 -5.70
CA LEU A 640 5.74 -3.65 -4.83
C LEU A 640 6.80 -4.29 -3.91
N LYS A 641 7.95 -4.69 -4.46
CA LYS A 641 9.06 -5.27 -3.70
C LYS A 641 9.66 -4.27 -2.70
N LEU A 642 9.89 -3.02 -3.13
CA LEU A 642 10.55 -1.97 -2.35
C LEU A 642 9.68 -1.41 -1.22
N ARG A 643 8.37 -1.39 -1.39
CA ARG A 643 7.42 -1.05 -0.32
C ARG A 643 7.27 -2.20 0.69
N GLY A 644 7.62 -3.42 0.29
CA GLY A 644 7.15 -4.64 0.93
C GLY A 644 5.64 -4.77 0.72
N GLU A 645 5.12 -5.97 0.42
CA GLU A 645 3.69 -6.08 0.08
C GLU A 645 2.75 -5.76 1.27
N GLY A 646 3.30 -5.51 2.46
CA GLY A 646 2.58 -5.02 3.64
C GLY A 646 2.02 -3.60 3.51
N ASP A 647 2.51 -2.75 2.59
CA ASP A 647 1.97 -1.40 2.35
C ASP A 647 1.10 -1.30 1.10
N VAL A 648 0.96 -2.40 0.35
CA VAL A 648 0.08 -2.46 -0.81
C VAL A 648 -1.39 -2.47 -0.42
N LEU A 649 -1.65 -2.90 0.81
CA LEU A 649 -2.95 -2.81 1.46
C LEU A 649 -3.18 -1.44 2.14
N GLY A 650 -2.24 -0.49 1.98
CA GLY A 650 -2.33 0.90 2.40
C GLY A 650 -2.72 1.06 3.86
N THR A 651 -1.75 0.82 4.74
CA THR A 651 -1.97 0.89 6.20
C THR A 651 -2.08 2.32 6.74
N ARG A 652 -1.88 3.36 5.92
CA ARG A 652 -1.97 4.77 6.37
C ARG A 652 -3.05 5.63 5.72
N GLN A 653 -3.62 5.25 4.58
CA GLN A 653 -4.65 6.08 3.92
C GLN A 653 -5.90 5.32 3.41
N SER A 654 -5.87 3.99 3.27
CA SER A 654 -6.98 3.23 2.65
C SER A 654 -7.77 2.30 3.58
N GLY A 655 -7.50 2.28 4.88
CA GLY A 655 -8.39 1.64 5.86
C GLY A 655 -8.42 0.09 5.86
N PHE A 656 -7.41 -0.60 5.31
CA PHE A 656 -7.25 -2.06 5.46
C PHE A 656 -5.96 -2.41 6.24
N PRO A 657 -5.96 -3.44 7.11
CA PRO A 657 -4.76 -3.88 7.82
C PRO A 657 -3.85 -4.74 6.92
N GLY A 658 -2.54 -4.47 6.94
CA GLY A 658 -1.52 -5.34 6.34
C GLY A 658 -1.46 -6.73 6.99
N PHE A 659 -0.66 -7.64 6.41
CA PHE A 659 -0.39 -8.94 7.03
C PHE A 659 0.23 -8.76 8.43
N ARG A 660 -0.34 -9.41 9.43
CA ARG A 660 0.12 -9.35 10.82
C ARG A 660 1.28 -10.31 11.07
N LEU A 661 1.29 -11.45 10.39
CA LEU A 661 2.22 -12.57 10.63
C LEU A 661 3.12 -12.82 9.42
N ALA A 662 2.55 -12.78 8.21
CA ALA A 662 3.28 -13.08 6.99
C ALA A 662 4.19 -11.92 6.57
N ARG A 663 5.49 -12.22 6.44
CA ARG A 663 6.52 -11.34 5.86
C ARG A 663 6.86 -11.85 4.46
N LEU A 664 6.52 -11.10 3.41
CA LEU A 664 6.55 -11.63 2.03
C LEU A 664 7.96 -11.70 1.44
N ASP A 665 8.90 -10.94 1.99
CA ASP A 665 10.34 -11.10 1.78
C ASP A 665 10.85 -12.48 2.24
N VAL A 666 10.16 -13.13 3.19
CA VAL A 666 10.53 -14.44 3.72
C VAL A 666 9.57 -15.55 3.26
N HIS A 667 8.28 -15.25 3.17
CA HIS A 667 7.19 -16.21 2.99
C HIS A 667 6.57 -16.17 1.58
N GLY A 668 7.16 -15.44 0.62
CA GLY A 668 6.61 -15.29 -0.73
C GLY A 668 6.28 -16.62 -1.41
N ASP A 669 7.11 -17.64 -1.22
CA ASP A 669 6.88 -18.97 -1.81
C ASP A 669 5.63 -19.68 -1.24
N LEU A 670 5.26 -19.38 0.01
CA LEU A 670 4.06 -19.93 0.66
C LEU A 670 2.78 -19.39 0.02
N LEU A 671 2.81 -18.19 -0.57
CA LEU A 671 1.66 -17.58 -1.21
C LEU A 671 1.17 -18.39 -2.41
N VAL A 672 2.11 -18.97 -3.18
CA VAL A 672 1.78 -19.80 -4.35
C VAL A 672 1.01 -21.04 -3.92
N GLN A 673 1.48 -21.69 -2.85
CA GLN A 673 0.84 -22.87 -2.27
C GLN A 673 -0.54 -22.53 -1.69
N ALA A 674 -0.61 -21.47 -0.88
CA ALA A 674 -1.87 -21.00 -0.28
C ALA A 674 -2.92 -20.64 -1.35
N ARG A 675 -2.50 -20.05 -2.46
CA ARG A 675 -3.38 -19.74 -3.61
C ARG A 675 -3.90 -21.01 -4.28
N ALA A 676 -3.03 -21.97 -4.56
CA ALA A 676 -3.44 -23.23 -5.17
C ALA A 676 -4.44 -23.98 -4.28
N GLU A 677 -4.19 -24.02 -2.97
CA GLU A 677 -5.06 -24.66 -1.99
C GLU A 677 -6.42 -23.96 -1.88
N ALA A 678 -6.44 -22.62 -1.83
CA ALA A 678 -7.67 -21.84 -1.79
C ALA A 678 -8.54 -22.08 -3.03
N LEU A 679 -7.94 -22.08 -4.24
CA LEU A 679 -8.66 -22.35 -5.48
C LEU A 679 -9.25 -23.77 -5.48
N ALA A 680 -8.45 -24.77 -5.08
CA ALA A 680 -8.91 -26.15 -5.00
C ALA A 680 -10.05 -26.31 -3.98
N ALA A 681 -10.00 -25.61 -2.83
CA ALA A 681 -11.06 -25.65 -1.84
C ALA A 681 -12.39 -25.14 -2.41
N VAL A 682 -12.38 -23.98 -3.08
CA VAL A 682 -13.59 -23.38 -3.66
C VAL A 682 -14.12 -24.14 -4.87
N GLN A 683 -13.23 -24.73 -5.69
CA GLN A 683 -13.66 -25.56 -6.83
C GLN A 683 -14.36 -26.85 -6.40
N ASN A 684 -13.91 -27.45 -5.30
CA ASN A 684 -14.48 -28.71 -4.80
C ASN A 684 -15.74 -28.49 -3.94
N ASP A 685 -15.82 -27.38 -3.22
CA ASP A 685 -16.89 -27.05 -2.29
C ASP A 685 -17.03 -25.51 -2.19
N SER A 686 -17.81 -24.93 -3.12
CA SER A 686 -17.99 -23.47 -3.22
C SER A 686 -18.61 -22.86 -1.96
N ASP A 687 -19.43 -23.65 -1.27
CA ASP A 687 -20.16 -23.24 -0.08
C ASP A 687 -19.43 -23.63 1.21
N LEU A 688 -18.29 -24.32 1.13
CA LEU A 688 -17.51 -24.78 2.29
C LEU A 688 -18.36 -25.51 3.35
N GLN A 689 -19.23 -26.43 2.93
CA GLN A 689 -20.13 -27.18 3.83
C GLN A 689 -19.50 -28.45 4.40
N GLY A 690 -18.48 -29.02 3.75
CA GLY A 690 -17.80 -30.22 4.22
C GLY A 690 -17.01 -30.02 5.52
N PRO A 691 -16.50 -31.09 6.16
CA PRO A 691 -15.72 -30.99 7.41
C PRO A 691 -14.51 -30.04 7.31
N ARG A 692 -13.80 -30.07 6.17
CA ARG A 692 -12.70 -29.14 5.90
C ARG A 692 -13.21 -27.73 5.57
N GLY A 693 -14.35 -27.61 4.91
CA GLY A 693 -15.02 -26.33 4.66
C GLY A 693 -15.38 -25.61 5.95
N ALA A 694 -15.92 -26.33 6.94
CA ALA A 694 -16.19 -25.79 8.28
C ALA A 694 -14.91 -25.28 8.97
N ALA A 695 -13.79 -26.01 8.85
CA ALA A 695 -12.49 -25.56 9.36
C ALA A 695 -11.97 -24.30 8.63
N LEU A 696 -12.13 -24.23 7.31
CA LEU A 696 -11.78 -23.06 6.50
C LEU A 696 -12.65 -21.84 6.84
N ARG A 697 -13.92 -22.03 7.20
CA ARG A 697 -14.78 -20.96 7.74
C ARG A 697 -14.23 -20.43 9.07
N LEU A 698 -13.73 -21.30 9.96
CA LEU A 698 -13.05 -20.87 11.19
C LEU A 698 -11.79 -20.06 10.88
N LEU A 699 -10.99 -20.49 9.89
CA LEU A 699 -9.81 -19.75 9.44
C LEU A 699 -10.17 -18.32 8.99
N LEU A 700 -11.23 -18.16 8.20
CA LEU A 700 -11.70 -16.84 7.76
C LEU A 700 -12.10 -15.95 8.95
N HIS A 701 -12.73 -16.51 9.99
CA HIS A 701 -13.03 -15.77 11.21
C HIS A 701 -11.77 -15.39 11.98
N VAL A 702 -10.83 -16.31 12.19
CA VAL A 702 -9.56 -16.07 12.91
C VAL A 702 -8.79 -14.90 12.29
N PHE A 703 -8.77 -14.80 10.96
CA PHE A 703 -8.10 -13.71 10.25
C PHE A 703 -9.04 -12.58 9.79
N GLU A 704 -10.25 -12.50 10.36
CA GLU A 704 -11.23 -11.42 10.17
C GLU A 704 -11.53 -11.09 8.71
N ARG A 705 -11.69 -12.13 7.88
CA ARG A 705 -12.09 -12.01 6.48
C ARG A 705 -13.61 -11.91 6.35
N ASP A 706 -14.19 -10.94 7.08
CA ASP A 706 -15.63 -10.79 7.30
C ASP A 706 -16.46 -10.66 6.02
N VAL A 707 -15.88 -10.09 4.96
CA VAL A 707 -16.54 -9.99 3.65
C VAL A 707 -16.80 -11.37 3.05
N ALA A 708 -15.84 -12.29 3.14
CA ALA A 708 -16.01 -13.66 2.65
C ALA A 708 -16.99 -14.46 3.51
N VAL A 709 -16.97 -14.24 4.84
CA VAL A 709 -17.91 -14.87 5.78
C VAL A 709 -19.36 -14.46 5.45
N LYS A 710 -19.61 -13.20 5.08
CA LYS A 710 -20.94 -12.73 4.64
C LYS A 710 -21.43 -13.40 3.38
N LEU A 711 -20.55 -13.58 2.40
CA LEU A 711 -20.91 -14.22 1.13
C LEU A 711 -21.35 -15.68 1.33
N LEU A 712 -20.65 -16.41 2.20
CA LEU A 712 -20.99 -17.80 2.57
C LEU A 712 -22.27 -17.94 3.41
N SER A 713 -22.80 -16.84 3.94
CA SER A 713 -24.04 -16.81 4.74
C SER A 713 -25.23 -16.31 3.93
N ALA A 714 -25.00 -15.77 2.73
CA ALA A 714 -26.00 -15.19 1.85
C ALA A 714 -26.46 -16.15 0.74
N GLY A 715 -25.68 -17.21 0.47
CA GLY A 715 -26.11 -18.43 -0.22
C GLY A 715 -26.49 -19.48 0.80
#